data_AF-A0A318Z657-F1
#
_entry.id   AF-A0A318Z657-F1
#
_cell.length_a   1.000
_cell.length_b   1.000
_cell.length_c   1.000
_cell.angle_alpha   90.00
_cell.angle_beta   90.00
_cell.angle_gamma   90.00
#
_symmetry.space_group_name_H-M   'P 1'
#
loop_
_entity.id
_entity.type
_entity.pdbx_description
1 polymer ?
#
loop_
_entity_poly.entity_id
_entity_poly.type
_entity_poly.pdbx_seq_one_letter_code
_entity_poly.pdbx_strand_id
1 'polypeptide(L)'
;MATKLNISVTSAIHGIVTGNKAVVLVSGAKGHRPTLKLNDCDESDSLQPVDGDTSKWKGVLTGFTVGYNKLLATDTGNEATCVVRGFPIQGPVFSGPHIQPWICTTEENGLGPAVDEHCNAPTVTRYYYMDTEASDFLPYDPSSPPKPEQLAHTTTDAGITVPYIIRHEKGTANRGVWELTTLCDPREPWTAINPQKGWNRKLYIVAFGGWNQKYSQSVLQTGLTPELKYTVFQDMALRRGFMVARSTQMQSNTNSDSIRAAESILMLKQHVMVHYGEILYTFASGPSGASIMQQMIANQYPGLFQGIMPLSSVHSSWYVPGISIESKLLEHYWTKTSPALWTDPKARLAVDGHQDHDIMQFWNTVFGSEKTGGVDPTQGTGLEPDLTYNPQSNPAGARGTLQDYHVNYLGRRSPSEWVPQEVKINRGFANLPWDNEGIQYGLNALLDHKISVEQFLDLNEKVGGVDIDANFIPSRTVASPIALERLHRSGLINDFSHLDEVAILDLRCPEQEDPIRSHTQFHTWVSRTGLTRSQGHAENQAIWMCPGFKTVQGPPEAAFVLMDSWLSSVYKDSTDIALAEKIRKNRPSKLTDGLWTPDGTPIGDLEVMNSTYPVYGDPRTVAACNNLKAMLIAKPQLKPINPADYIGITFSEVELQRLNSIFPNGVADWEKPGVGQTQSVPWLSYEPGPGGLPIE
;
A
#
# COMPACT_ATOMS: atom_id res chain seq x y z
N MET A 1 29.17 27.21 21.92
CA MET A 1 27.90 27.94 22.08
C MET A 1 27.03 27.15 23.04
N ALA A 2 26.34 27.79 23.99
CA ALA A 2 25.37 27.08 24.83
C ALA A 2 24.22 26.58 23.95
N THR A 3 23.92 25.29 23.98
CA THR A 3 22.82 24.68 23.23
C THR A 3 21.50 25.27 23.76
N LYS A 4 20.68 25.84 22.89
CA LYS A 4 19.36 26.38 23.25
C LYS A 4 18.46 25.23 23.74
N LEU A 5 17.69 25.48 24.81
CA LEU A 5 16.69 24.53 25.30
C LEU A 5 15.68 24.22 24.18
N ASN A 6 15.39 22.93 23.98
CA ASN A 6 14.45 22.45 22.97
C ASN A 6 13.64 21.27 23.53
N ILE A 7 12.43 21.09 23.00
CA ILE A 7 11.54 19.98 23.35
C ILE A 7 10.94 19.38 22.08
N SER A 8 10.90 18.04 22.01
CA SER A 8 10.21 17.32 20.95
C SER A 8 9.49 16.09 21.50
N VAL A 9 8.36 15.74 20.88
CA VAL A 9 7.68 14.47 21.13
C VAL A 9 8.20 13.47 20.10
N THR A 10 9.22 12.68 20.46
CA THR A 10 9.92 11.82 19.52
C THR A 10 9.07 10.67 19.00
N SER A 11 8.00 10.27 19.70
CA SER A 11 7.04 9.28 19.20
C SER A 11 5.89 9.91 18.40
N ALA A 12 5.86 11.25 18.24
CA ALA A 12 4.88 11.89 17.38
C ALA A 12 5.33 11.78 15.93
N ILE A 13 4.43 11.34 15.05
CA ILE A 13 4.68 11.25 13.61
C ILE A 13 3.86 12.35 12.97
N HIS A 14 4.50 13.31 12.32
CA HIS A 14 3.82 14.47 11.73
C HIS A 14 2.95 15.23 12.76
N GLY A 15 3.45 15.41 13.99
CA GLY A 15 2.72 16.09 15.07
C GLY A 15 1.55 15.29 15.68
N ILE A 16 1.31 14.07 15.23
CA ILE A 16 0.21 13.21 15.69
C ILE A 16 0.68 12.34 16.85
N VAL A 17 -0.16 12.16 17.86
CA VAL A 17 -0.02 11.17 18.94
C VAL A 17 -1.30 10.35 19.05
N THR A 18 -1.20 9.04 19.20
CA THR A 18 -2.36 8.17 19.41
C THR A 18 -2.36 7.52 20.79
N GLY A 19 -3.56 7.37 21.36
CA GLY A 19 -3.71 6.93 22.74
C GLY A 19 -3.30 8.01 23.75
N ASN A 20 -2.90 7.59 24.95
CA ASN A 20 -2.65 8.48 26.08
C ASN A 20 -1.17 8.61 26.47
N LYS A 21 -0.24 8.08 25.65
CA LYS A 21 1.20 8.04 25.96
C LYS A 21 2.04 8.55 24.79
N ALA A 22 3.15 9.21 25.10
CA ALA A 22 4.15 9.57 24.11
C ALA A 22 5.56 9.64 24.73
N VAL A 23 6.58 9.50 23.89
CA VAL A 23 7.98 9.69 24.27
C VAL A 23 8.37 11.14 24.00
N VAL A 24 8.93 11.80 25.01
CA VAL A 24 9.36 13.19 24.94
C VAL A 24 10.86 13.28 25.17
N LEU A 25 11.52 14.13 24.39
CA LEU A 25 12.93 14.48 24.53
C LEU A 25 13.04 15.99 24.81
N VAL A 26 13.73 16.34 25.88
CA VAL A 26 14.18 17.70 26.19
C VAL A 26 15.69 17.75 25.99
N SER A 27 16.19 18.69 25.20
CA SER A 27 17.62 18.85 24.93
C SER A 27 18.09 20.28 25.21
N GLY A 28 19.39 20.45 25.50
CA GLY A 28 19.97 21.74 25.87
C GLY A 28 19.79 22.12 27.34
N ALA A 29 19.50 21.15 28.21
CA ALA A 29 19.42 21.37 29.66
C ALA A 29 20.80 21.64 30.28
N LYS A 30 20.87 22.42 31.36
CA LYS A 30 22.13 22.83 32.02
C LYS A 30 22.51 21.94 33.19
N GLY A 31 22.71 20.65 32.91
CA GLY A 31 23.34 19.72 33.86
C GLY A 31 22.44 19.26 35.01
N HIS A 32 21.17 19.66 35.03
CA HIS A 32 20.15 19.17 35.96
C HIS A 32 18.85 18.84 35.23
N ARG A 33 17.95 18.14 35.92
CA ARG A 33 16.63 17.79 35.39
C ARG A 33 15.86 19.09 35.08
N PRO A 34 15.35 19.28 33.84
CA PRO A 34 14.48 20.40 33.51
C PRO A 34 13.08 20.15 34.08
N THR A 35 12.33 21.22 34.31
CA THR A 35 10.89 21.09 34.57
C THR A 35 10.18 20.81 33.26
N LEU A 36 9.23 19.87 33.25
CA LEU A 36 8.41 19.53 32.11
C LEU A 36 6.94 19.54 32.51
N LYS A 37 6.10 20.22 31.73
CA LYS A 37 4.65 20.17 31.88
C LYS A 37 3.98 19.61 30.63
N LEU A 38 2.94 18.81 30.83
CA LEU A 38 1.97 18.38 29.82
C LEU A 38 0.60 18.91 30.22
N ASN A 39 0.01 19.78 29.41
CA ASN A 39 -1.30 20.40 29.69
C ASN A 39 -1.38 20.97 31.13
N ASP A 40 -0.34 21.70 31.52
CA ASP A 40 -0.13 22.31 32.85
C ASP A 40 0.13 21.35 34.03
N CYS A 41 0.02 20.03 33.82
CA CYS A 41 0.44 19.01 34.80
C CYS A 41 1.96 18.83 34.78
N ASP A 42 2.58 18.74 35.97
CA ASP A 42 4.02 18.51 36.10
C ASP A 42 4.38 17.04 35.83
N GLU A 43 5.27 16.83 34.86
CA GLU A 43 5.75 15.54 34.37
C GLU A 43 7.29 15.42 34.48
N SER A 44 7.92 16.28 35.28
CA SER A 44 9.38 16.35 35.40
C SER A 44 9.98 15.03 35.88
N ASP A 45 9.29 14.31 36.76
CA ASP A 45 9.76 13.04 37.32
C ASP A 45 9.76 11.89 36.32
N SER A 46 9.04 12.03 35.20
CA SER A 46 9.03 11.09 34.09
C SER A 46 10.33 11.13 33.25
N LEU A 47 11.20 12.12 33.49
CA LEU A 47 12.44 12.32 32.74
C LEU A 47 13.66 11.62 33.36
N GLN A 48 14.43 10.98 32.47
CA GLN A 48 15.73 10.38 32.76
C GLN A 48 16.81 10.93 31.81
N PRO A 49 18.07 11.07 32.26
CA PRO A 49 19.16 11.50 31.39
C PRO A 49 19.43 10.45 30.31
N VAL A 50 19.67 10.90 29.08
CA VAL A 50 19.94 9.99 27.95
C VAL A 50 21.41 9.59 27.98
N ASP A 51 21.71 8.30 28.15
CA ASP A 51 23.08 7.76 28.20
C ASP A 51 24.00 8.49 29.21
N GLY A 52 23.44 9.01 30.30
CA GLY A 52 24.15 9.82 31.29
C GLY A 52 24.47 11.26 30.87
N ASP A 53 24.11 11.67 29.65
CA ASP A 53 24.21 13.06 29.17
C ASP A 53 23.10 13.92 29.81
N THR A 54 23.48 14.71 30.81
CA THR A 54 22.57 15.60 31.54
C THR A 54 22.13 16.83 30.73
N SER A 55 22.60 16.99 29.50
CA SER A 55 22.06 17.98 28.55
C SER A 55 20.83 17.47 27.79
N LYS A 56 20.53 16.16 27.88
CA LYS A 56 19.41 15.50 27.20
C LYS A 56 18.61 14.65 28.17
N TRP A 57 17.31 14.86 28.20
CA TRP A 57 16.39 14.16 29.08
C TRP A 57 15.25 13.56 28.28
N LYS A 58 14.99 12.26 28.46
CA LYS A 58 13.92 11.54 27.75
C LYS A 58 12.99 10.88 28.75
N GLY A 59 11.70 10.83 28.42
CA GLY A 59 10.68 10.23 29.27
C GLY A 59 9.50 9.69 28.47
N VAL A 60 8.83 8.69 29.02
CA VAL A 60 7.52 8.24 28.54
C VAL A 60 6.46 8.94 29.38
N LEU A 61 5.77 9.90 28.79
CA LEU A 61 4.71 10.65 29.47
C LEU A 61 3.37 9.96 29.27
N THR A 62 2.50 10.08 30.27
CA THR A 62 1.10 9.67 30.20
C THR A 62 0.19 10.89 30.38
N GLY A 63 -1.06 10.82 29.91
CA GLY A 63 -2.04 11.90 30.08
C GLY A 63 -2.29 12.73 28.83
N PHE A 64 -1.79 12.30 27.66
CA PHE A 64 -2.22 12.88 26.38
C PHE A 64 -3.71 12.66 26.18
N THR A 65 -4.41 13.71 25.77
CA THR A 65 -5.85 13.70 25.49
C THR A 65 -6.12 13.88 24.01
N VAL A 66 -7.34 13.56 23.57
CA VAL A 66 -7.79 13.90 22.21
C VAL A 66 -7.76 15.44 22.03
N GLY A 67 -7.26 15.91 20.89
CA GLY A 67 -7.08 17.33 20.60
C GLY A 67 -5.66 17.83 20.83
N TYR A 68 -5.47 19.14 20.95
CA TYR A 68 -4.14 19.73 21.13
C TYR A 68 -3.59 19.49 22.53
N ASN A 69 -2.35 19.00 22.60
CA ASN A 69 -1.61 18.81 23.83
C ASN A 69 -0.38 19.72 23.81
N LYS A 70 -0.24 20.56 24.85
CA LYS A 70 0.88 21.50 24.97
C LYS A 70 1.91 20.97 25.94
N LEU A 71 3.15 20.89 25.48
CA LEU A 71 4.31 20.62 26.33
C LEU A 71 5.11 21.90 26.55
N LEU A 72 5.56 22.10 27.78
CA LEU A 72 6.42 23.22 28.18
C LEU A 72 7.59 22.67 29.00
N ALA A 73 8.80 22.82 28.47
CA ALA A 73 10.04 22.58 29.22
C ALA A 73 10.62 23.91 29.70
N THR A 74 11.05 23.96 30.96
CA THR A 74 11.74 25.13 31.51
C THR A 74 13.03 24.74 32.20
N ASP A 75 14.10 25.49 31.94
CA ASP A 75 15.41 25.27 32.54
C ASP A 75 16.20 26.58 32.70
N THR A 76 16.60 26.90 33.94
CA THR A 76 17.36 28.12 34.30
C THR A 76 16.83 29.42 33.66
N GLY A 77 15.51 29.57 33.61
CA GLY A 77 14.83 30.73 33.01
C GLY A 77 14.67 30.69 31.49
N ASN A 78 15.12 29.63 30.81
CA ASN A 78 14.81 29.37 29.41
C ASN A 78 13.57 28.49 29.31
N GLU A 79 12.79 28.69 28.24
CA GLU A 79 11.58 27.92 27.96
C GLU A 79 11.59 27.37 26.54
N ALA A 80 11.00 26.19 26.36
CA ALA A 80 10.75 25.58 25.06
C ALA A 80 9.36 24.95 25.06
N THR A 81 8.64 25.08 23.95
CA THR A 81 7.27 24.56 23.80
C THR A 81 7.14 23.68 22.58
N CYS A 82 6.33 22.63 22.69
CA CYS A 82 5.90 21.78 21.58
C CYS A 82 4.40 21.54 21.70
N VAL A 83 3.70 21.51 20.57
CA VAL A 83 2.28 21.17 20.50
C VAL A 83 2.12 19.97 19.59
N VAL A 84 1.35 18.99 20.03
CA VAL A 84 0.98 17.80 19.24
C VAL A 84 -0.53 17.57 19.30
N ARG A 85 -1.08 16.92 18.28
CA ARG A 85 -2.50 16.57 18.22
C ARG A 85 -2.70 15.11 18.62
N GLY A 86 -3.47 14.89 19.68
CA GLY A 86 -3.83 13.59 20.21
C GLY A 86 -5.09 13.01 19.55
N PHE A 87 -5.09 11.71 19.32
CA PHE A 87 -6.19 10.94 18.74
C PHE A 87 -6.44 9.64 19.52
N PRO A 88 -7.66 9.12 19.52
CA PRO A 88 -7.96 7.86 20.21
C PRO A 88 -7.32 6.65 19.49
N ILE A 89 -7.08 5.55 20.22
CA ILE A 89 -6.40 4.36 19.67
C ILE A 89 -7.24 3.62 18.61
N GLN A 90 -8.54 3.84 18.58
CA GLN A 90 -9.41 3.32 17.54
C GLN A 90 -9.42 4.16 16.26
N GLY A 91 -8.77 5.34 16.23
CA GLY A 91 -8.92 6.29 15.12
C GLY A 91 -10.36 6.84 14.97
N PRO A 92 -10.68 7.51 13.86
CA PRO A 92 -9.77 7.82 12.77
C PRO A 92 -8.80 8.93 13.16
N VAL A 93 -7.61 8.91 12.57
CA VAL A 93 -6.61 9.99 12.64
C VAL A 93 -6.74 10.88 11.41
N PHE A 94 -6.73 10.29 10.23
CA PHE A 94 -6.80 11.01 8.96
C PHE A 94 -7.62 10.29 7.89
N SER A 95 -7.96 9.01 8.03
CA SER A 95 -8.75 8.24 7.06
C SER A 95 -10.24 8.65 6.94
N GLY A 96 -10.69 9.61 7.74
CA GLY A 96 -12.08 10.07 7.78
C GLY A 96 -12.98 9.12 8.58
N PRO A 97 -14.31 9.32 8.58
CA PRO A 97 -15.24 8.54 9.40
C PRO A 97 -15.09 7.03 9.21
N HIS A 98 -15.20 6.28 10.31
CA HIS A 98 -15.15 4.81 10.26
C HIS A 98 -16.20 4.24 9.30
N ILE A 99 -15.76 3.37 8.38
CA ILE A 99 -16.66 2.62 7.49
C ILE A 99 -17.57 1.71 8.33
N GLN A 100 -18.85 1.65 7.96
CA GLN A 100 -19.88 0.88 8.65
C GLN A 100 -20.75 0.11 7.65
N PRO A 101 -21.29 -1.06 8.05
CA PRO A 101 -21.08 -1.75 9.34
C PRO A 101 -19.64 -2.32 9.44
N TRP A 102 -19.26 -2.89 10.57
CA TRP A 102 -17.91 -3.45 10.73
C TRP A 102 -17.90 -4.60 11.74
N ILE A 103 -17.35 -5.74 11.35
CA ILE A 103 -17.27 -6.93 12.19
C ILE A 103 -15.94 -6.93 12.97
N CYS A 104 -16.01 -7.06 14.30
CA CYS A 104 -14.84 -7.28 15.15
C CYS A 104 -14.48 -8.76 15.20
N THR A 105 -13.18 -9.07 15.13
CA THR A 105 -12.64 -10.44 15.03
C THR A 105 -11.53 -10.67 16.07
N THR A 106 -11.59 -9.96 17.21
CA THR A 106 -10.55 -9.99 18.25
C THR A 106 -10.35 -11.40 18.83
N GLU A 107 -11.44 -12.15 19.04
CA GLU A 107 -11.40 -13.53 19.55
C GLU A 107 -10.70 -14.48 18.57
N GLU A 108 -11.06 -14.40 17.28
CA GLU A 108 -10.46 -15.19 16.21
C GLU A 108 -8.95 -14.92 16.06
N ASN A 109 -8.51 -13.70 16.40
CA ASN A 109 -7.10 -13.33 16.42
C ASN A 109 -6.37 -13.69 17.73
N GLY A 110 -7.09 -14.26 18.71
CA GLY A 110 -6.55 -14.71 19.99
C GLY A 110 -6.36 -13.62 21.04
N LEU A 111 -7.09 -12.50 20.93
CA LEU A 111 -7.06 -11.36 21.87
C LEU A 111 -8.19 -11.40 22.92
N GLY A 112 -9.13 -12.35 22.79
CA GLY A 112 -10.36 -12.37 23.59
C GLY A 112 -11.44 -11.45 23.02
N PRO A 113 -12.60 -11.34 23.69
CA PRO A 113 -13.73 -10.53 23.21
C PRO A 113 -13.33 -9.06 23.09
N ALA A 114 -13.91 -8.39 22.09
CA ALA A 114 -13.74 -6.96 21.92
C ALA A 114 -14.31 -6.24 23.15
N VAL A 115 -13.60 -5.21 23.63
CA VAL A 115 -14.02 -4.46 24.83
C VAL A 115 -14.96 -3.30 24.50
N ASP A 116 -15.14 -2.99 23.21
CA ASP A 116 -16.04 -1.95 22.69
C ASP A 116 -16.44 -2.19 21.22
N GLU A 117 -17.30 -1.32 20.69
CA GLU A 117 -17.77 -1.31 19.30
C GLU A 117 -16.69 -0.92 18.26
N HIS A 118 -15.52 -0.48 18.74
CA HIS A 118 -14.39 -0.10 17.91
C HIS A 118 -13.38 -1.24 17.74
N CYS A 119 -13.74 -2.44 18.20
CA CYS A 119 -12.89 -3.63 18.12
C CYS A 119 -11.58 -3.48 18.88
N ASN A 120 -11.57 -2.69 19.96
CA ASN A 120 -10.42 -2.65 20.85
C ASN A 120 -10.33 -3.97 21.66
N ALA A 121 -9.11 -4.40 21.96
CA ALA A 121 -8.86 -5.52 22.86
C ALA A 121 -7.54 -5.32 23.63
N PRO A 122 -7.40 -5.91 24.84
CA PRO A 122 -6.14 -5.91 25.56
C PRO A 122 -5.03 -6.58 24.76
N THR A 123 -3.82 -6.03 24.85
CA THR A 123 -2.63 -6.63 24.28
C THR A 123 -2.35 -8.01 24.89
N VAL A 124 -1.99 -8.98 24.04
CA VAL A 124 -1.54 -10.30 24.45
C VAL A 124 -0.06 -10.47 24.12
N THR A 125 0.73 -10.88 25.10
CA THR A 125 2.17 -11.15 24.96
C THR A 125 2.45 -12.62 25.20
N ARG A 126 3.25 -13.22 24.32
CA ARG A 126 3.78 -14.59 24.42
C ARG A 126 5.27 -14.59 24.12
N TYR A 127 5.98 -15.61 24.55
CA TYR A 127 7.41 -15.79 24.28
C TYR A 127 7.64 -17.08 23.53
N TYR A 128 8.65 -17.07 22.66
CA TYR A 128 9.10 -18.23 21.90
C TYR A 128 10.62 -18.25 21.89
N TYR A 129 11.22 -19.41 21.69
CA TYR A 129 12.66 -19.56 21.52
C TYR A 129 12.98 -20.38 20.27
N MET A 130 14.09 -20.06 19.61
CA MET A 130 14.60 -20.89 18.53
C MET A 130 15.23 -22.15 19.12
N ASP A 131 14.65 -23.30 18.81
CA ASP A 131 15.13 -24.59 19.28
C ASP A 131 16.26 -25.11 18.38
N THR A 132 17.36 -25.58 18.98
CA THR A 132 18.54 -26.06 18.25
C THR A 132 18.31 -27.36 17.49
N GLU A 133 17.40 -28.22 17.96
CA GLU A 133 17.11 -29.51 17.35
C GLU A 133 16.01 -29.38 16.30
N ALA A 134 14.91 -28.68 16.64
CA ALA A 134 13.79 -28.50 15.71
C ALA A 134 14.08 -27.49 14.61
N SER A 135 15.04 -26.57 14.81
CA SER A 135 15.29 -25.43 13.91
C SER A 135 14.03 -24.60 13.64
N ASP A 136 13.17 -24.45 14.65
CA ASP A 136 11.93 -23.69 14.61
C ASP A 136 11.66 -23.00 15.96
N PHE A 137 10.75 -22.03 15.96
CA PHE A 137 10.33 -21.31 17.15
C PHE A 137 9.31 -22.11 17.98
N LEU A 138 9.72 -22.55 19.17
CA LEU A 138 8.86 -23.24 20.12
C LEU A 138 8.43 -22.30 21.27
N PRO A 139 7.29 -22.54 21.94
CA PRO A 139 6.85 -21.72 23.07
C PRO A 139 7.91 -21.66 24.18
N TYR A 140 8.14 -20.46 24.73
CA TYR A 140 9.03 -20.22 25.86
C TYR A 140 8.21 -19.82 27.08
N ASP A 141 8.32 -20.58 28.17
CA ASP A 141 7.74 -20.22 29.46
C ASP A 141 8.85 -19.66 30.36
N PRO A 142 8.83 -18.36 30.71
CA PRO A 142 9.82 -17.77 31.61
C PRO A 142 9.88 -18.42 33.00
N SER A 143 8.80 -19.07 33.45
CA SER A 143 8.75 -19.78 34.72
C SER A 143 9.30 -21.22 34.63
N SER A 144 9.39 -21.77 33.42
CA SER A 144 9.92 -23.11 33.13
C SER A 144 10.70 -23.09 31.81
N PRO A 145 11.88 -22.43 31.77
CA PRO A 145 12.64 -22.27 30.53
C PRO A 145 13.16 -23.61 29.99
N PRO A 146 13.39 -23.72 28.66
CA PRO A 146 14.01 -24.90 28.06
C PRO A 146 15.43 -25.11 28.59
N LYS A 147 15.96 -26.33 28.42
CA LYS A 147 17.34 -26.61 28.82
C LYS A 147 18.32 -25.78 27.97
N PRO A 148 19.47 -25.34 28.51
CA PRO A 148 20.42 -24.51 27.78
C PRO A 148 20.86 -25.09 26.43
N GLU A 149 21.01 -26.41 26.32
CA GLU A 149 21.39 -27.10 25.09
C GLU A 149 20.33 -27.05 23.98
N GLN A 150 19.06 -26.82 24.32
CA GLN A 150 17.95 -26.67 23.37
C GLN A 150 17.83 -25.24 22.86
N LEU A 151 18.40 -24.26 23.57
CA LEU A 151 18.22 -22.84 23.28
C LEU A 151 19.31 -22.35 22.32
N ALA A 152 18.92 -21.96 21.10
CA ALA A 152 19.84 -21.37 20.16
C ALA A 152 20.28 -19.97 20.61
N HIS A 153 21.45 -19.55 20.11
CA HIS A 153 21.96 -18.19 20.23
C HIS A 153 22.03 -17.54 18.85
N THR A 154 21.84 -16.22 18.80
CA THR A 154 22.06 -15.44 17.58
C THR A 154 22.93 -14.22 17.87
N THR A 155 23.61 -13.74 16.83
CA THR A 155 24.39 -12.50 16.84
C THR A 155 23.74 -11.51 15.88
N THR A 156 23.31 -10.38 16.45
CA THR A 156 22.68 -9.28 15.71
C THR A 156 23.66 -8.59 14.75
N ASP A 157 23.16 -7.78 13.82
CA ASP A 157 24.01 -6.95 12.93
C ASP A 157 24.86 -5.92 13.69
N ALA A 158 24.51 -5.65 14.95
CA ALA A 158 25.29 -4.81 15.87
C ALA A 158 26.41 -5.59 16.59
N GLY A 159 26.58 -6.88 16.30
CA GLY A 159 27.60 -7.74 16.94
C GLY A 159 27.22 -8.20 18.36
N ILE A 160 25.96 -8.02 18.78
CA ILE A 160 25.47 -8.43 20.09
C ILE A 160 24.96 -9.86 20.01
N THR A 161 25.56 -10.76 20.80
CA THR A 161 25.10 -12.15 20.95
C THR A 161 24.11 -12.26 22.10
N VAL A 162 22.95 -12.87 21.85
CA VAL A 162 21.87 -13.05 22.83
C VAL A 162 21.28 -14.47 22.72
N PRO A 163 20.61 -14.98 23.78
CA PRO A 163 19.66 -16.09 23.62
C PRO A 163 18.64 -15.75 22.54
N TYR A 164 18.35 -16.69 21.65
CA TYR A 164 17.41 -16.47 20.56
C TYR A 164 15.98 -16.69 21.06
N ILE A 165 15.58 -15.84 22.02
CA ILE A 165 14.24 -15.73 22.58
C ILE A 165 13.57 -14.53 21.95
N ILE A 166 12.32 -14.69 21.52
CA ILE A 166 11.51 -13.62 20.96
C ILE A 166 10.26 -13.37 21.81
N ARG A 167 9.89 -12.11 21.93
CA ARG A 167 8.56 -11.68 22.38
C ARG A 167 7.67 -11.59 21.15
N HIS A 168 6.49 -12.21 21.21
CA HIS A 168 5.41 -12.07 20.23
C HIS A 168 4.25 -11.32 20.90
N GLU A 169 3.86 -10.20 20.33
CA GLU A 169 2.80 -9.35 20.84
C GLU A 169 1.71 -9.13 19.80
N LYS A 170 0.46 -9.13 20.26
CA LYS A 170 -0.71 -8.77 19.47
C LYS A 170 -1.53 -7.72 20.18
N GLY A 171 -2.15 -6.84 19.43
CA GLY A 171 -3.10 -5.87 19.96
C GLY A 171 -3.93 -5.23 18.85
N THR A 172 -4.67 -4.18 19.21
CA THR A 172 -5.59 -3.48 18.31
C THR A 172 -5.24 -2.01 18.18
N ALA A 173 -5.38 -1.46 16.98
CA ALA A 173 -5.30 -0.03 16.69
C ALA A 173 -6.04 0.26 15.38
N ASN A 174 -6.68 1.42 15.25
CA ASN A 174 -7.49 1.80 14.08
C ASN A 174 -8.51 0.73 13.66
N ARG A 175 -9.17 0.10 14.64
CA ARG A 175 -10.09 -1.05 14.47
C ARG A 175 -9.49 -2.29 13.79
N GLY A 176 -8.19 -2.29 13.51
CA GLY A 176 -7.42 -3.42 13.01
C GLY A 176 -6.67 -4.16 14.11
N VAL A 177 -6.30 -5.41 13.85
CA VAL A 177 -5.32 -6.15 14.66
C VAL A 177 -3.92 -5.93 14.09
N TRP A 178 -2.95 -5.68 14.96
CA TRP A 178 -1.53 -5.71 14.65
C TRP A 178 -0.85 -6.86 15.42
N GLU A 179 0.24 -7.37 14.85
CA GLU A 179 1.13 -8.32 15.54
C GLU A 179 2.59 -7.94 15.29
N LEU A 180 3.47 -8.21 16.26
CA LEU A 180 4.90 -7.97 16.15
C LEU A 180 5.72 -9.01 16.91
N THR A 181 6.98 -9.17 16.49
CA THR A 181 8.00 -9.97 17.15
C THR A 181 9.34 -9.25 17.21
N THR A 182 10.09 -9.48 18.28
CA THR A 182 11.46 -8.98 18.44
C THR A 182 12.25 -9.89 19.37
N LEU A 183 13.58 -9.93 19.21
CA LEU A 183 14.48 -10.51 20.22
C LEU A 183 14.21 -9.86 21.58
N CYS A 184 14.11 -10.67 22.63
CA CYS A 184 13.79 -10.23 23.98
C CYS A 184 14.31 -11.23 25.02
N ASP A 185 15.08 -10.75 26.00
CA ASP A 185 15.29 -11.49 27.25
C ASP A 185 14.16 -11.13 28.24
N PRO A 186 13.25 -12.06 28.56
CA PRO A 186 12.12 -11.77 29.45
C PRO A 186 12.52 -11.48 30.90
N ARG A 187 13.79 -11.69 31.26
CA ARG A 187 14.31 -11.42 32.62
C ARG A 187 14.82 -9.98 32.77
N GLU A 188 15.04 -9.28 31.66
CA GLU A 188 15.54 -7.91 31.65
C GLU A 188 14.39 -6.92 31.41
N PRO A 189 14.40 -5.75 32.09
CA PRO A 189 13.40 -4.73 31.84
C PRO A 189 13.51 -4.18 30.41
N TRP A 190 12.39 -3.71 29.87
CA TRP A 190 12.36 -2.99 28.60
C TRP A 190 11.47 -1.76 28.74
N THR A 191 12.02 -0.58 28.44
CA THR A 191 11.25 0.65 28.31
C THR A 191 11.67 1.39 27.04
N ALA A 192 10.84 2.30 26.54
CA ALA A 192 11.21 3.09 25.36
C ALA A 192 12.46 3.96 25.52
N ILE A 193 12.85 4.26 26.76
CA ILE A 193 14.06 5.03 27.07
C ILE A 193 15.29 4.13 27.31
N ASN A 194 15.07 2.87 27.69
CA ASN A 194 16.11 1.86 27.88
C ASN A 194 15.74 0.60 27.08
N PRO A 195 15.89 0.62 25.74
CA PRO A 195 15.65 -0.56 24.90
C PRO A 195 16.65 -1.67 25.19
N GLN A 196 16.23 -2.93 25.09
CA GLN A 196 17.16 -4.05 25.19
C GLN A 196 18.14 -4.08 24.01
N LYS A 197 19.40 -4.43 24.28
CA LYS A 197 20.51 -4.42 23.30
C LYS A 197 20.34 -5.40 22.15
N GLY A 198 19.47 -6.41 22.29
CA GLY A 198 19.16 -7.36 21.22
C GLY A 198 18.37 -6.74 20.06
N TRP A 199 17.68 -5.62 20.29
CA TRP A 199 16.98 -4.91 19.22
C TRP A 199 17.88 -3.83 18.61
N ASN A 200 18.11 -3.93 17.31
CA ASN A 200 18.95 -3.00 16.55
C ASN A 200 18.20 -1.71 16.14
N ARG A 201 16.99 -1.50 16.67
CA ARG A 201 16.14 -0.32 16.43
C ARG A 201 15.61 -0.19 15.00
N LYS A 202 15.67 -1.25 14.20
CA LYS A 202 15.11 -1.30 12.85
C LYS A 202 13.76 -2.02 12.87
N LEU A 203 12.84 -1.58 12.03
CA LEU A 203 11.50 -2.15 11.89
C LEU A 203 11.26 -2.67 10.48
N TYR A 204 10.87 -3.93 10.36
CA TYR A 204 10.49 -4.57 9.11
C TYR A 204 8.98 -4.86 9.12
N ILE A 205 8.26 -4.29 8.16
CA ILE A 205 6.82 -4.49 7.99
C ILE A 205 6.56 -5.56 6.93
N VAL A 206 5.83 -6.62 7.29
CA VAL A 206 5.39 -7.64 6.34
C VAL A 206 3.93 -7.40 5.99
N ALA A 207 3.63 -7.32 4.70
CA ALA A 207 2.28 -7.10 4.19
C ALA A 207 1.79 -8.32 3.39
N PHE A 208 0.47 -8.53 3.38
CA PHE A 208 -0.16 -9.70 2.74
C PHE A 208 -0.91 -9.31 1.46
N GLY A 209 -0.68 -10.08 0.39
CA GLY A 209 -1.22 -9.80 -0.94
C GLY A 209 -2.71 -10.12 -1.11
N GLY A 210 -3.16 -10.15 -2.37
CA GLY A 210 -4.57 -10.24 -2.77
C GLY A 210 -5.24 -8.88 -2.86
N TRP A 211 -6.55 -8.85 -3.12
CA TRP A 211 -7.29 -7.59 -3.27
C TRP A 211 -8.79 -7.79 -2.97
N ASN A 212 -9.33 -7.07 -1.98
CA ASN A 212 -10.74 -7.07 -1.56
C ASN A 212 -11.04 -5.93 -0.56
N GLN A 213 -12.32 -5.72 -0.22
CA GLN A 213 -12.81 -4.67 0.68
C GLN A 213 -13.80 -5.22 1.71
N LYS A 214 -13.28 -5.95 2.70
CA LYS A 214 -14.11 -6.54 3.77
C LYS A 214 -14.41 -5.52 4.86
N TYR A 215 -15.67 -5.47 5.26
CA TYR A 215 -16.19 -4.64 6.35
C TYR A 215 -15.94 -5.34 7.71
N SER A 216 -14.67 -5.61 8.00
CA SER A 216 -14.27 -6.35 9.20
C SER A 216 -12.84 -6.03 9.63
N GLN A 217 -12.55 -6.17 10.93
CA GLN A 217 -11.21 -6.17 11.50
C GLN A 217 -10.31 -7.28 10.90
N SER A 218 -10.92 -8.31 10.30
CA SER A 218 -10.26 -9.43 9.60
C SER A 218 -9.39 -10.29 10.51
N VAL A 219 -8.88 -11.40 9.98
CA VAL A 219 -7.94 -12.28 10.66
C VAL A 219 -6.57 -12.17 10.01
N LEU A 220 -5.52 -12.19 10.82
CA LEU A 220 -4.15 -12.24 10.34
C LEU A 220 -3.91 -13.54 9.57
N GLN A 221 -3.72 -13.44 8.26
CA GLN A 221 -3.51 -14.59 7.40
C GLN A 221 -2.09 -15.09 7.49
N THR A 222 -1.93 -16.40 7.61
CA THR A 222 -0.60 -17.00 7.66
C THR A 222 -0.15 -17.48 6.29
N GLY A 223 -0.99 -17.62 5.27
CA GLY A 223 -0.54 -18.16 3.99
C GLY A 223 -1.66 -18.66 3.08
N LEU A 224 -1.33 -18.99 1.84
CA LEU A 224 -2.23 -19.69 0.92
C LEU A 224 -2.20 -21.22 1.12
N THR A 225 -1.09 -21.74 1.66
CA THR A 225 -0.92 -23.16 2.03
C THR A 225 -0.28 -23.25 3.43
N PRO A 226 -0.40 -24.39 4.14
CA PRO A 226 0.21 -24.58 5.47
C PRO A 226 1.74 -24.37 5.52
N GLU A 227 2.41 -24.59 4.39
CA GLU A 227 3.88 -24.52 4.24
C GLU A 227 4.38 -23.09 3.99
N LEU A 228 3.53 -22.22 3.42
CA LEU A 228 3.90 -20.85 3.03
C LEU A 228 3.44 -19.85 4.09
N LYS A 229 4.24 -19.71 5.16
CA LYS A 229 3.87 -18.89 6.32
C LYS A 229 4.31 -17.41 6.22
N TYR A 230 3.43 -16.53 5.72
CA TYR A 230 3.53 -15.08 5.94
C TYR A 230 3.21 -14.76 7.40
N THR A 231 4.24 -14.62 8.23
CA THR A 231 4.10 -14.30 9.65
C THR A 231 5.19 -13.33 10.08
N VAL A 232 5.10 -12.83 11.31
CA VAL A 232 6.17 -12.07 11.96
C VAL A 232 7.35 -12.95 12.45
N PHE A 233 7.27 -14.28 12.35
CA PHE A 233 8.36 -15.19 12.73
C PHE A 233 9.39 -15.32 11.59
N GLN A 234 10.04 -14.20 11.25
CA GLN A 234 11.00 -14.11 10.15
C GLN A 234 12.42 -14.24 10.67
N ASP A 235 12.99 -15.46 10.62
CA ASP A 235 14.35 -15.72 11.11
C ASP A 235 15.39 -14.76 10.52
N MET A 236 15.36 -14.51 9.21
CA MET A 236 16.29 -13.61 8.53
C MET A 236 16.33 -12.20 9.15
N ALA A 237 15.20 -11.69 9.66
CA ALA A 237 15.13 -10.38 10.28
C ALA A 237 15.46 -10.46 11.78
N LEU A 238 14.84 -11.41 12.48
CA LEU A 238 14.94 -11.55 13.93
C LEU A 238 16.36 -11.86 14.38
N ARG A 239 17.07 -12.78 13.70
CA ARG A 239 18.45 -13.15 14.04
C ARG A 239 19.42 -11.98 13.97
N ARG A 240 19.11 -11.00 13.12
CA ARG A 240 19.86 -9.75 12.90
C ARG A 240 19.49 -8.64 13.88
N GLY A 241 18.48 -8.85 14.72
CA GLY A 241 18.01 -7.92 15.73
C GLY A 241 16.92 -6.97 15.27
N PHE A 242 16.28 -7.21 14.12
CA PHE A 242 15.11 -6.43 13.70
C PHE A 242 13.90 -6.74 14.56
N MET A 243 13.01 -5.76 14.69
CA MET A 243 11.62 -6.01 15.00
C MET A 243 10.86 -6.28 13.69
N VAL A 244 9.99 -7.28 13.69
CA VAL A 244 9.12 -7.61 12.56
C VAL A 244 7.69 -7.36 12.98
N ALA A 245 6.91 -6.64 12.18
CA ALA A 245 5.53 -6.34 12.51
C ALA A 245 4.62 -6.38 11.28
N ARG A 246 3.32 -6.49 11.53
CA ARG A 246 2.28 -6.37 10.50
C ARG A 246 0.95 -5.94 11.08
N SER A 247 0.03 -5.58 10.19
CA SER A 247 -1.35 -5.25 10.53
C SER A 247 -2.30 -5.93 9.57
N THR A 248 -3.48 -6.31 10.07
CA THR A 248 -4.63 -6.73 9.26
C THR A 248 -5.02 -5.69 8.21
N GLN A 249 -4.76 -4.41 8.48
CA GLN A 249 -5.00 -3.31 7.54
C GLN A 249 -3.93 -3.25 6.43
N MET A 250 -2.82 -3.97 6.56
CA MET A 250 -1.84 -4.20 5.49
C MET A 250 -2.07 -5.55 4.77
N GLN A 251 -3.31 -6.06 4.76
CA GLN A 251 -3.69 -7.27 4.03
C GLN A 251 -4.66 -6.93 2.90
N SER A 252 -4.15 -6.82 1.68
CA SER A 252 -4.96 -6.31 0.56
C SER A 252 -6.12 -7.22 0.18
N ASN A 253 -6.05 -8.52 0.46
CA ASN A 253 -7.18 -9.45 0.30
C ASN A 253 -8.38 -9.19 1.21
N THR A 254 -8.29 -8.24 2.15
CA THR A 254 -9.40 -7.78 2.98
C THR A 254 -9.48 -6.27 3.10
N ASN A 255 -8.38 -5.54 2.87
CA ASN A 255 -8.34 -4.09 2.90
C ASN A 255 -7.57 -3.53 1.70
N SER A 256 -8.27 -2.98 0.71
CA SER A 256 -7.65 -2.31 -0.46
C SER A 256 -7.50 -0.78 -0.29
N ASP A 257 -7.73 -0.26 0.92
CA ASP A 257 -7.60 1.15 1.27
C ASP A 257 -6.20 1.43 1.85
N SER A 258 -5.36 2.09 1.05
CA SER A 258 -3.99 2.44 1.43
C SER A 258 -3.93 3.57 2.45
N ILE A 259 -4.91 4.47 2.51
CA ILE A 259 -4.96 5.57 3.48
C ILE A 259 -5.24 5.00 4.88
N ARG A 260 -6.22 4.11 5.01
CA ARG A 260 -6.48 3.45 6.30
C ARG A 260 -5.34 2.51 6.71
N ALA A 261 -4.69 1.88 5.75
CA ALA A 261 -3.48 1.10 6.00
C ALA A 261 -2.34 1.98 6.53
N ALA A 262 -2.12 3.17 5.94
CA ALA A 262 -1.13 4.14 6.40
C ALA A 262 -1.39 4.57 7.85
N GLU A 263 -2.65 4.85 8.19
CA GLU A 263 -3.04 5.23 9.54
C GLU A 263 -2.70 4.13 10.55
N SER A 264 -2.99 2.88 10.19
CA SER A 264 -2.68 1.72 11.02
C SER A 264 -1.17 1.51 11.20
N ILE A 265 -0.36 1.80 10.17
CA ILE A 265 1.10 1.75 10.26
C ILE A 265 1.64 2.88 11.13
N LEU A 266 1.10 4.10 11.02
CA LEU A 266 1.45 5.20 11.92
C LEU A 266 1.24 4.77 13.37
N MET A 267 0.07 4.23 13.69
CA MET A 267 -0.28 3.83 15.06
C MET A 267 0.54 2.64 15.57
N LEU A 268 0.83 1.66 14.71
CA LEU A 268 1.74 0.56 15.04
C LEU A 268 3.16 1.07 15.33
N LYS A 269 3.69 2.00 14.52
CA LYS A 269 5.00 2.62 14.79
C LYS A 269 4.98 3.37 16.12
N GLN A 270 3.91 4.09 16.45
CA GLN A 270 3.80 4.77 17.75
C GLN A 270 3.78 3.80 18.93
N HIS A 271 3.07 2.68 18.80
CA HIS A 271 3.11 1.61 19.80
C HIS A 271 4.56 1.12 20.01
N VAL A 272 5.29 0.83 18.92
CA VAL A 272 6.71 0.46 19.01
C VAL A 272 7.54 1.55 19.71
N MET A 273 7.35 2.81 19.34
CA MET A 273 8.12 3.92 19.88
C MET A 273 7.87 4.16 21.37
N VAL A 274 6.64 3.98 21.83
CA VAL A 274 6.23 4.21 23.22
C VAL A 274 6.58 3.05 24.15
N HIS A 275 6.59 1.82 23.63
CA HIS A 275 6.82 0.63 24.46
C HIS A 275 8.23 0.06 24.34
N TYR A 276 8.88 0.22 23.19
CA TYR A 276 10.17 -0.39 22.89
C TYR A 276 11.29 0.61 22.69
N GLY A 277 11.02 1.73 22.02
CA GLY A 277 11.97 2.82 21.83
C GLY A 277 12.03 3.34 20.40
N GLU A 278 12.95 4.26 20.15
CA GLU A 278 13.02 4.98 18.87
C GLU A 278 13.47 4.08 17.71
N ILE A 279 12.73 4.16 16.60
CA ILE A 279 12.99 3.44 15.35
C ILE A 279 13.97 4.25 14.49
N LEU A 280 15.02 3.63 13.96
CA LEU A 280 16.00 4.28 13.08
C LEU A 280 15.47 4.43 11.65
N TYR A 281 14.87 3.37 11.12
CA TYR A 281 14.15 3.37 9.86
C TYR A 281 13.20 2.19 9.78
N THR A 282 12.22 2.31 8.91
CA THR A 282 11.24 1.27 8.61
C THR A 282 11.28 0.94 7.13
N PHE A 283 11.28 -0.35 6.80
CA PHE A 283 10.97 -0.78 5.44
C PHE A 283 9.94 -1.90 5.42
N ALA A 284 9.27 -2.03 4.29
CA ALA A 284 8.20 -3.02 4.10
C ALA A 284 8.52 -3.99 2.96
N SER A 285 7.87 -5.15 2.97
CA SER A 285 7.76 -6.02 1.79
C SER A 285 6.36 -6.63 1.70
N GLY A 286 6.01 -7.08 0.50
CA GLY A 286 4.75 -7.78 0.29
C GLY A 286 4.37 -7.91 -1.18
N PRO A 287 3.67 -8.99 -1.55
CA PRO A 287 3.35 -9.27 -2.94
C PRO A 287 2.07 -8.61 -3.45
N SER A 288 1.96 -8.42 -4.77
CA SER A 288 0.66 -8.18 -5.42
C SER A 288 -0.05 -6.95 -4.85
N GLY A 289 -1.27 -7.07 -4.32
CA GLY A 289 -1.94 -5.97 -3.63
C GLY A 289 -1.18 -5.39 -2.42
N ALA A 290 -0.30 -6.13 -1.77
CA ALA A 290 0.58 -5.56 -0.74
C ALA A 290 1.67 -4.66 -1.32
N SER A 291 2.09 -4.89 -2.57
CA SER A 291 2.98 -3.98 -3.28
C SER A 291 2.31 -2.64 -3.60
N ILE A 292 0.99 -2.67 -3.86
CA ILE A 292 0.17 -1.46 -4.04
C ILE A 292 0.19 -0.62 -2.78
N MET A 293 -0.14 -1.22 -1.63
CA MET A 293 -0.17 -0.50 -0.35
C MET A 293 1.19 0.11 -0.01
N GLN A 294 2.28 -0.61 -0.19
CA GLN A 294 3.63 -0.07 0.09
C GLN A 294 3.92 1.18 -0.73
N GLN A 295 3.72 1.11 -2.05
CA GLN A 295 3.99 2.23 -2.95
C GLN A 295 3.05 3.40 -2.68
N MET A 296 1.76 3.15 -2.51
CA MET A 296 0.77 4.20 -2.28
C MET A 296 0.91 4.85 -0.91
N ILE A 297 1.15 4.08 0.17
CA ILE A 297 1.38 4.65 1.51
C ILE A 297 2.62 5.53 1.50
N ALA A 298 3.71 5.08 0.88
CA ALA A 298 4.94 5.85 0.80
C ALA A 298 4.75 7.16 0.01
N ASN A 299 3.88 7.17 -1.02
CA ASN A 299 3.54 8.37 -1.79
C ASN A 299 2.54 9.30 -1.07
N GLN A 300 1.53 8.75 -0.41
CA GLN A 300 0.45 9.50 0.25
C GLN A 300 0.86 10.05 1.62
N TYR A 301 1.71 9.33 2.35
CA TYR A 301 2.19 9.70 3.69
C TYR A 301 3.71 9.50 3.78
N PRO A 302 4.51 10.34 3.07
CA PRO A 302 5.96 10.23 3.04
C PRO A 302 6.58 10.23 4.44
N GLY A 303 7.62 9.41 4.64
CA GLY A 303 8.29 9.22 5.92
C GLY A 303 7.77 8.06 6.77
N LEU A 304 6.61 7.48 6.45
CA LEU A 304 6.16 6.23 7.09
C LEU A 304 7.08 5.03 6.75
N PHE A 305 7.61 5.00 5.53
CA PHE A 305 8.62 4.06 5.07
C PHE A 305 9.85 4.79 4.55
N GLN A 306 11.04 4.32 4.92
CA GLN A 306 12.31 4.75 4.35
C GLN A 306 12.71 3.86 3.16
N GLY A 307 12.22 2.62 3.12
CA GLY A 307 12.36 1.76 1.95
C GLY A 307 11.17 0.81 1.77
N ILE A 308 10.98 0.31 0.55
CA ILE A 308 9.94 -0.65 0.20
C ILE A 308 10.50 -1.74 -0.71
N MET A 309 10.00 -2.96 -0.53
CA MET A 309 10.26 -4.12 -1.38
C MET A 309 8.95 -4.65 -1.99
N PRO A 310 8.39 -3.96 -3.00
CA PRO A 310 7.32 -4.49 -3.84
C PRO A 310 7.71 -5.88 -4.39
N LEU A 311 6.89 -6.90 -4.15
CA LEU A 311 7.10 -8.23 -4.74
C LEU A 311 6.05 -8.47 -5.84
N SER A 312 6.49 -8.75 -7.07
CA SER A 312 5.64 -8.82 -8.26
C SER A 312 4.66 -7.64 -8.30
N SER A 313 5.26 -6.46 -8.47
CA SER A 313 4.61 -5.19 -8.22
C SER A 313 3.34 -4.97 -9.05
N VAL A 314 2.38 -4.30 -8.44
CA VAL A 314 1.20 -3.68 -9.07
C VAL A 314 1.19 -2.23 -8.61
N HIS A 315 0.97 -1.30 -9.53
CA HIS A 315 1.32 0.12 -9.32
C HIS A 315 0.25 0.93 -8.55
N SER A 316 -1.03 0.53 -8.56
CA SER A 316 -2.12 1.28 -7.93
C SER A 316 -3.36 0.42 -7.63
N SER A 317 -4.12 0.79 -6.58
CA SER A 317 -5.39 0.12 -6.22
C SER A 317 -6.47 0.28 -7.29
N TRP A 318 -6.50 1.41 -8.01
CA TRP A 318 -7.51 1.70 -9.02
C TRP A 318 -7.24 1.08 -10.39
N TYR A 319 -6.05 0.49 -10.58
CA TYR A 319 -5.79 -0.39 -11.72
C TYR A 319 -6.69 -1.63 -11.69
N VAL A 320 -6.79 -2.29 -10.53
CA VAL A 320 -7.49 -3.59 -10.37
C VAL A 320 -8.98 -3.56 -10.80
N PRO A 321 -9.82 -2.60 -10.34
CA PRO A 321 -11.19 -2.52 -10.84
C PRO A 321 -11.24 -2.14 -12.32
N GLY A 322 -10.29 -1.31 -12.80
CA GLY A 322 -10.21 -0.92 -14.21
C GLY A 322 -9.99 -2.13 -15.13
N ILE A 323 -8.95 -2.92 -14.89
CA ILE A 323 -8.66 -4.11 -15.69
C ILE A 323 -9.76 -5.17 -15.57
N SER A 324 -10.39 -5.29 -14.40
CA SER A 324 -11.51 -6.22 -14.19
C SER A 324 -12.74 -5.83 -15.01
N ILE A 325 -13.07 -4.54 -15.09
CA ILE A 325 -14.18 -4.04 -15.92
C ILE A 325 -13.85 -4.26 -17.41
N GLU A 326 -12.65 -3.88 -17.85
CA GLU A 326 -12.25 -4.01 -19.26
C GLU A 326 -12.22 -5.48 -19.71
N SER A 327 -11.71 -6.38 -18.87
CA SER A 327 -11.71 -7.83 -19.13
C SER A 327 -13.13 -8.38 -19.28
N LYS A 328 -14.09 -7.91 -18.46
CA LYS A 328 -15.50 -8.30 -18.56
C LYS A 328 -16.17 -7.75 -19.82
N LEU A 329 -15.90 -6.50 -20.19
CA LEU A 329 -16.47 -5.89 -21.39
C LEU A 329 -15.99 -6.58 -22.66
N LEU A 330 -14.68 -6.87 -22.76
CA LEU A 330 -14.13 -7.61 -23.88
C LEU A 330 -14.70 -9.02 -23.94
N GLU A 331 -14.73 -9.76 -22.83
CA GLU A 331 -15.32 -11.10 -22.77
C GLU A 331 -16.80 -11.11 -23.20
N HIS A 332 -17.59 -10.15 -22.71
CA HIS A 332 -18.97 -9.97 -23.13
C HIS A 332 -19.06 -9.72 -24.65
N TYR A 333 -18.21 -8.84 -25.18
CA TYR A 333 -18.22 -8.49 -26.59
C TYR A 333 -17.89 -9.69 -27.50
N TRP A 334 -16.84 -10.47 -27.21
CA TRP A 334 -16.48 -11.63 -28.04
C TRP A 334 -17.48 -12.79 -27.94
N THR A 335 -18.22 -12.90 -26.82
CA THR A 335 -19.09 -14.07 -26.57
C THR A 335 -20.57 -13.81 -26.79
N LYS A 336 -21.02 -12.55 -26.68
CA LYS A 336 -22.44 -12.16 -26.78
C LYS A 336 -22.70 -11.15 -27.89
N THR A 337 -21.83 -10.15 -28.05
CA THR A 337 -22.09 -9.03 -28.96
C THR A 337 -21.74 -9.36 -30.41
N SER A 338 -20.50 -9.79 -30.68
CA SER A 338 -20.01 -10.04 -32.05
C SER A 338 -19.20 -11.34 -32.21
N PRO A 339 -19.69 -12.51 -31.74
CA PRO A 339 -18.90 -13.74 -31.71
C PRO A 339 -18.43 -14.23 -33.09
N ALA A 340 -19.20 -13.98 -34.15
CA ALA A 340 -18.86 -14.42 -35.50
C ALA A 340 -17.65 -13.69 -36.10
N LEU A 341 -17.37 -12.46 -35.67
CA LEU A 341 -16.25 -11.64 -36.17
C LEU A 341 -14.92 -11.96 -35.47
N TRP A 342 -14.99 -12.71 -34.36
CA TRP A 342 -13.86 -12.96 -33.47
C TRP A 342 -13.63 -14.44 -33.24
N THR A 343 -13.73 -15.24 -34.30
CA THR A 343 -13.48 -16.70 -34.22
C THR A 343 -12.00 -17.05 -34.05
N ASP A 344 -11.07 -16.14 -34.42
CA ASP A 344 -9.63 -16.33 -34.24
C ASP A 344 -9.19 -15.92 -32.81
N PRO A 345 -8.72 -16.86 -31.97
CA PRO A 345 -8.21 -16.53 -30.65
C PRO A 345 -6.96 -15.65 -30.68
N LYS A 346 -6.15 -15.67 -31.75
CA LYS A 346 -4.96 -14.80 -31.87
C LYS A 346 -5.36 -13.33 -32.04
N ALA A 347 -6.42 -13.06 -32.79
CA ALA A 347 -6.98 -11.72 -32.92
C ALA A 347 -7.49 -11.19 -31.57
N ARG A 348 -8.20 -12.02 -30.80
CA ARG A 348 -8.64 -11.66 -29.44
C ARG A 348 -7.46 -11.33 -28.54
N LEU A 349 -6.45 -12.20 -28.54
CA LEU A 349 -5.25 -12.03 -27.72
C LEU A 349 -4.45 -10.76 -28.10
N ALA A 350 -4.42 -10.41 -29.39
CA ALA A 350 -3.79 -9.17 -29.84
C ALA A 350 -4.48 -7.91 -29.29
N VAL A 351 -5.80 -7.95 -29.09
CA VAL A 351 -6.56 -6.86 -28.46
C VAL A 351 -6.42 -6.89 -26.94
N ASP A 352 -6.44 -8.08 -26.34
CA ASP A 352 -6.31 -8.31 -24.90
C ASP A 352 -4.93 -7.89 -24.37
N GLY A 353 -3.86 -8.06 -25.15
CA GLY A 353 -2.51 -7.59 -24.80
C GLY A 353 -1.76 -8.42 -23.75
N HIS A 354 -2.47 -9.28 -23.02
CA HIS A 354 -1.88 -10.26 -22.12
C HIS A 354 -1.08 -11.34 -22.89
N GLN A 355 -0.26 -12.11 -22.15
CA GLN A 355 0.50 -13.22 -22.71
C GLN A 355 -0.40 -14.30 -23.33
N ASP A 356 -1.51 -14.60 -22.66
CA ASP A 356 -2.49 -15.59 -23.09
C ASP A 356 -3.83 -15.36 -22.38
N HIS A 357 -4.87 -16.04 -22.89
CA HIS A 357 -6.26 -15.87 -22.47
C HIS A 357 -6.53 -16.23 -21.01
N ASP A 358 -5.74 -17.11 -20.39
CA ASP A 358 -5.96 -17.52 -19.01
C ASP A 358 -5.79 -16.34 -18.04
N ILE A 359 -4.99 -15.33 -18.42
CA ILE A 359 -4.77 -14.12 -17.59
C ILE A 359 -6.05 -13.28 -17.53
N MET A 360 -6.69 -13.01 -18.68
CA MET A 360 -8.00 -12.34 -18.71
C MET A 360 -9.05 -13.15 -17.95
N GLN A 361 -9.06 -14.48 -18.13
CA GLN A 361 -9.96 -15.35 -17.36
C GLN A 361 -9.67 -15.27 -15.86
N PHE A 362 -8.40 -15.18 -15.44
CA PHE A 362 -8.02 -15.00 -14.05
C PHE A 362 -8.55 -13.68 -13.49
N TRP A 363 -8.41 -12.56 -14.22
CA TRP A 363 -9.01 -11.28 -13.83
C TRP A 363 -10.52 -11.41 -13.65
N ASN A 364 -11.22 -11.99 -14.61
CA ASN A 364 -12.68 -12.17 -14.56
C ASN A 364 -13.15 -13.10 -13.42
N THR A 365 -12.43 -14.19 -13.15
CA THR A 365 -12.86 -15.24 -12.20
C THR A 365 -12.31 -15.08 -10.79
N VAL A 366 -11.19 -14.38 -10.61
CA VAL A 366 -10.56 -14.18 -9.30
C VAL A 366 -10.82 -12.78 -8.77
N PHE A 367 -10.69 -11.73 -9.58
CA PHE A 367 -10.84 -10.33 -9.14
C PHE A 367 -12.14 -9.65 -9.60
N GLY A 368 -12.82 -10.26 -10.57
CA GLY A 368 -14.14 -9.87 -11.05
C GLY A 368 -15.28 -10.79 -10.60
N SER A 369 -15.05 -11.73 -9.66
CA SER A 369 -16.06 -12.71 -9.24
C SER A 369 -16.73 -12.37 -7.91
N GLU A 370 -17.72 -13.18 -7.52
CA GLU A 370 -18.40 -13.10 -6.22
C GLU A 370 -17.44 -13.14 -5.02
N LYS A 371 -16.21 -13.67 -5.20
CA LYS A 371 -15.21 -13.80 -4.12
C LYS A 371 -14.42 -12.51 -3.86
N THR A 372 -14.43 -11.55 -4.79
CA THR A 372 -13.66 -10.30 -4.74
C THR A 372 -14.55 -9.14 -5.21
N GLY A 373 -15.09 -8.39 -4.25
CA GLY A 373 -16.23 -7.49 -4.49
C GLY A 373 -15.89 -6.15 -5.11
N GLY A 374 -14.63 -5.89 -5.46
CA GLY A 374 -14.23 -4.50 -5.69
C GLY A 374 -14.77 -3.85 -6.98
N VAL A 375 -15.49 -4.59 -7.83
CA VAL A 375 -16.33 -4.05 -8.92
C VAL A 375 -17.83 -4.39 -8.78
N ASP A 376 -18.19 -5.49 -8.11
CA ASP A 376 -19.60 -5.90 -7.94
C ASP A 376 -20.12 -5.42 -6.57
N PRO A 377 -21.09 -4.51 -6.52
CA PRO A 377 -21.56 -3.95 -5.25
C PRO A 377 -22.27 -4.96 -4.36
N THR A 378 -22.74 -6.09 -4.90
CA THR A 378 -23.53 -7.09 -4.17
C THR A 378 -22.70 -8.13 -3.44
N GLN A 379 -21.36 -8.09 -3.58
CA GLN A 379 -20.46 -9.15 -3.11
C GLN A 379 -19.22 -8.58 -2.42
N GLY A 380 -18.37 -9.44 -1.85
CA GLY A 380 -17.04 -9.08 -1.32
C GLY A 380 -16.98 -8.18 -0.08
N THR A 381 -18.13 -7.75 0.46
CA THR A 381 -18.22 -7.03 1.74
C THR A 381 -17.72 -7.87 2.92
N GLY A 382 -17.76 -9.20 2.81
CA GLY A 382 -17.52 -10.11 3.93
C GLY A 382 -18.60 -10.08 5.01
N LEU A 383 -19.75 -9.45 4.73
CA LEU A 383 -20.90 -9.36 5.61
C LEU A 383 -21.95 -10.41 5.23
N GLU A 384 -22.87 -10.67 6.15
CA GLU A 384 -24.06 -11.47 5.86
C GLU A 384 -24.95 -10.80 4.77
N PRO A 385 -25.74 -11.59 4.03
CA PRO A 385 -26.56 -11.07 2.92
C PRO A 385 -27.54 -9.95 3.28
N ASP A 386 -28.03 -9.91 4.53
CA ASP A 386 -28.96 -8.89 5.02
C ASP A 386 -28.28 -7.54 5.35
N LEU A 387 -26.96 -7.53 5.50
CA LEU A 387 -26.15 -6.31 5.63
C LEU A 387 -25.51 -5.88 4.31
N THR A 388 -25.47 -6.78 3.33
CA THR A 388 -24.88 -6.52 2.01
C THR A 388 -25.93 -5.94 1.05
N TYR A 389 -25.48 -5.03 0.17
CA TYR A 389 -26.32 -4.40 -0.83
C TYR A 389 -26.96 -5.44 -1.75
N ASN A 390 -28.27 -5.33 -1.91
CA ASN A 390 -29.01 -5.99 -2.97
C ASN A 390 -29.96 -4.98 -3.61
N PRO A 391 -29.93 -4.77 -4.94
CA PRO A 391 -30.70 -3.71 -5.58
C PRO A 391 -32.22 -3.84 -5.38
N GLN A 392 -32.73 -5.05 -5.13
CA GLN A 392 -34.15 -5.32 -4.93
C GLN A 392 -34.53 -5.39 -3.45
N SER A 393 -33.89 -6.29 -2.69
CA SER A 393 -34.28 -6.63 -1.31
C SER A 393 -33.63 -5.76 -0.26
N ASN A 394 -32.41 -5.25 -0.49
CA ASN A 394 -31.64 -4.48 0.48
C ASN A 394 -30.84 -3.34 -0.16
N PRO A 395 -31.49 -2.32 -0.75
CA PRO A 395 -30.79 -1.24 -1.45
C PRO A 395 -29.99 -0.34 -0.51
N ALA A 396 -30.20 -0.42 0.82
CA ALA A 396 -29.47 0.36 1.81
C ALA A 396 -28.20 -0.34 2.32
N GLY A 397 -28.01 -1.62 2.01
CA GLY A 397 -26.88 -2.43 2.46
C GLY A 397 -25.52 -1.88 2.04
N ALA A 398 -24.47 -2.39 2.69
CA ALA A 398 -23.09 -2.06 2.37
C ALA A 398 -22.72 -2.58 0.98
N ARG A 399 -22.03 -1.75 0.21
CA ARG A 399 -21.62 -2.09 -1.16
C ARG A 399 -20.17 -2.55 -1.16
N GLY A 400 -19.89 -3.63 -1.90
CA GLY A 400 -18.58 -4.25 -1.97
C GLY A 400 -17.52 -3.55 -2.81
N THR A 401 -17.91 -2.54 -3.57
CA THR A 401 -17.03 -1.91 -4.57
C THR A 401 -15.90 -1.11 -3.92
N LEU A 402 -14.79 -0.93 -4.65
CA LEU A 402 -13.71 -0.07 -4.18
C LEU A 402 -14.16 1.39 -4.01
N GLN A 403 -15.03 1.92 -4.88
CA GLN A 403 -15.53 3.31 -4.72
C GLN A 403 -16.28 3.49 -3.41
N ASP A 404 -17.14 2.52 -3.05
CA ASP A 404 -17.95 2.61 -1.83
C ASP A 404 -17.08 2.46 -0.58
N TYR A 405 -16.03 1.66 -0.65
CA TYR A 405 -15.03 1.57 0.40
C TYR A 405 -14.18 2.84 0.55
N HIS A 406 -13.99 3.58 -0.56
CA HIS A 406 -13.31 4.88 -0.61
C HIS A 406 -14.26 6.08 -0.53
N VAL A 407 -15.48 5.91 -0.01
CA VAL A 407 -16.50 6.98 0.04
C VAL A 407 -16.03 8.22 0.81
N ASN A 408 -15.17 8.05 1.81
CA ASN A 408 -14.57 9.16 2.57
C ASN A 408 -13.69 10.06 1.69
N TYR A 409 -13.15 9.53 0.60
CA TYR A 409 -12.19 10.22 -0.27
C TYR A 409 -12.88 10.76 -1.51
N LEU A 410 -13.69 9.93 -2.17
CA LEU A 410 -14.37 10.25 -3.43
C LEU A 410 -15.69 11.00 -3.23
N GLY A 411 -16.33 10.83 -2.07
CA GLY A 411 -17.65 11.38 -1.76
C GLY A 411 -18.78 10.66 -2.48
N ARG A 412 -20.00 11.11 -2.20
CA ARG A 412 -21.24 10.54 -2.73
C ARG A 412 -21.74 11.29 -3.96
N ARG A 413 -22.50 10.59 -4.80
CA ARG A 413 -23.20 11.12 -5.97
C ARG A 413 -24.29 12.12 -5.57
N SER A 414 -24.48 13.15 -6.39
CA SER A 414 -25.48 14.18 -6.17
C SER A 414 -26.90 13.69 -6.50
N PRO A 415 -27.97 14.27 -5.92
CA PRO A 415 -29.35 13.86 -6.22
C PRO A 415 -29.75 13.87 -7.69
N SER A 416 -29.14 14.75 -8.50
CA SER A 416 -29.37 14.81 -9.95
C SER A 416 -28.86 13.59 -10.71
N GLU A 417 -28.00 12.78 -10.10
CA GLU A 417 -27.38 11.59 -10.69
C GLU A 417 -27.96 10.29 -10.13
N TRP A 418 -28.90 10.36 -9.18
CA TRP A 418 -29.35 9.19 -8.44
C TRP A 418 -30.08 8.17 -9.31
N VAL A 419 -29.68 6.91 -9.19
CA VAL A 419 -30.42 5.77 -9.72
C VAL A 419 -31.62 5.43 -8.79
N PRO A 420 -32.60 4.63 -9.24
CA PRO A 420 -33.80 4.33 -8.45
C PRO A 420 -33.52 3.82 -7.02
N GLN A 421 -32.45 3.04 -6.85
CA GLN A 421 -32.01 2.53 -5.55
C GLN A 421 -31.54 3.67 -4.63
N GLU A 422 -30.74 4.61 -5.13
CA GLU A 422 -30.28 5.80 -4.39
C GLU A 422 -31.47 6.69 -3.98
N VAL A 423 -32.45 6.88 -4.87
CA VAL A 423 -33.71 7.59 -4.58
C VAL A 423 -34.49 6.89 -3.48
N LYS A 424 -34.65 5.57 -3.56
CA LYS A 424 -35.39 4.75 -2.58
C LYS A 424 -34.80 4.85 -1.17
N ILE A 425 -33.47 4.97 -1.07
CA ILE A 425 -32.78 5.10 0.23
C ILE A 425 -32.46 6.55 0.61
N ASN A 426 -32.83 7.52 -0.23
CA ASN A 426 -32.52 8.94 -0.08
C ASN A 426 -31.03 9.22 0.21
N ARG A 427 -30.14 8.54 -0.49
CA ARG A 427 -28.68 8.62 -0.30
C ARG A 427 -27.95 8.18 -1.56
N GLY A 428 -27.01 9.00 -2.02
CA GLY A 428 -26.14 8.63 -3.13
C GLY A 428 -25.11 7.56 -2.75
N PHE A 429 -24.81 6.65 -3.68
CA PHE A 429 -23.64 5.77 -3.65
C PHE A 429 -22.35 6.58 -3.85
N ALA A 430 -21.19 5.95 -3.65
CA ALA A 430 -19.93 6.63 -3.92
C ALA A 430 -19.78 6.98 -5.40
N ASN A 431 -19.09 8.08 -5.70
CA ASN A 431 -18.82 8.45 -7.08
C ASN A 431 -17.89 7.43 -7.76
N LEU A 432 -18.15 7.10 -9.03
CA LEU A 432 -17.33 6.19 -9.84
C LEU A 432 -16.26 6.98 -10.61
N PRO A 433 -14.95 6.78 -10.33
CA PRO A 433 -13.87 7.45 -11.02
C PRO A 433 -13.29 6.58 -12.17
N TRP A 434 -14.14 5.82 -12.87
CA TRP A 434 -13.74 4.99 -14.00
C TRP A 434 -14.42 5.45 -15.29
N ASP A 435 -13.66 5.48 -16.38
CA ASP A 435 -14.05 6.01 -17.68
C ASP A 435 -13.56 5.07 -18.79
N ASN A 436 -14.34 4.96 -19.87
CA ASN A 436 -13.85 4.39 -21.13
C ASN A 436 -14.26 5.20 -22.37
N GLU A 437 -14.56 6.50 -22.21
CA GLU A 437 -14.84 7.41 -23.31
C GLU A 437 -13.56 7.67 -24.13
N GLY A 438 -13.66 7.60 -25.46
CA GLY A 438 -12.52 7.84 -26.36
C GLY A 438 -11.44 6.76 -26.37
N ILE A 439 -11.56 5.72 -25.54
CA ILE A 439 -10.62 4.59 -25.51
C ILE A 439 -10.80 3.72 -26.76
N GLN A 440 -9.71 3.55 -27.51
CA GLN A 440 -9.67 2.77 -28.75
C GLN A 440 -9.16 1.35 -28.49
N TYR A 441 -10.02 0.44 -28.06
CA TYR A 441 -9.62 -0.94 -27.79
C TYR A 441 -9.08 -1.60 -29.07
N GLY A 442 -7.92 -2.23 -28.97
CA GLY A 442 -7.27 -2.90 -30.11
C GLY A 442 -6.49 -1.98 -31.04
N LEU A 443 -6.25 -0.70 -30.70
CA LEU A 443 -5.54 0.23 -31.60
C LEU A 443 -4.17 -0.30 -32.02
N ASN A 444 -3.30 -0.70 -31.08
CA ASN A 444 -2.00 -1.25 -31.45
C ASN A 444 -2.11 -2.56 -32.26
N ALA A 445 -3.14 -3.38 -31.99
CA ALA A 445 -3.39 -4.60 -32.77
C ALA A 445 -3.78 -4.29 -34.22
N LEU A 446 -4.54 -3.20 -34.45
CA LEU A 446 -4.87 -2.72 -35.79
C LEU A 446 -3.60 -2.23 -36.51
N LEU A 447 -2.80 -1.40 -35.85
CA LEU A 447 -1.56 -0.86 -36.44
C LEU A 447 -0.55 -1.96 -36.78
N ASP A 448 -0.51 -3.03 -35.98
CA ASP A 448 0.29 -4.23 -36.22
C ASP A 448 -0.31 -5.18 -37.28
N HIS A 449 -1.45 -4.81 -37.88
CA HIS A 449 -2.21 -5.65 -38.83
C HIS A 449 -2.64 -7.02 -38.27
N LYS A 450 -2.81 -7.14 -36.95
CA LYS A 450 -3.27 -8.36 -36.28
C LYS A 450 -4.80 -8.48 -36.28
N ILE A 451 -5.51 -7.38 -36.49
CA ILE A 451 -6.96 -7.33 -36.67
C ILE A 451 -7.31 -6.48 -37.90
N SER A 452 -8.48 -6.72 -38.48
CA SER A 452 -8.98 -5.93 -39.61
C SER A 452 -9.57 -4.59 -39.16
N VAL A 453 -9.72 -3.65 -40.11
CA VAL A 453 -10.45 -2.40 -39.89
C VAL A 453 -11.88 -2.66 -39.41
N GLU A 454 -12.57 -3.65 -40.00
CA GLU A 454 -13.92 -4.02 -39.58
C GLU A 454 -13.96 -4.53 -38.13
N GLN A 455 -13.02 -5.39 -37.75
CA GLN A 455 -12.88 -5.84 -36.36
C GLN A 455 -12.70 -4.66 -35.41
N PHE A 456 -11.80 -3.72 -35.74
CA PHE A 456 -11.54 -2.56 -34.91
C PHE A 456 -12.75 -1.62 -34.76
N LEU A 457 -13.44 -1.32 -35.86
CA LEU A 457 -14.62 -0.44 -35.85
C LEU A 457 -15.80 -1.09 -35.13
N ASP A 458 -16.09 -2.37 -35.40
CA ASP A 458 -17.20 -3.09 -34.75
C ASP A 458 -16.98 -3.23 -33.24
N LEU A 459 -15.75 -3.51 -32.81
CA LEU A 459 -15.38 -3.55 -31.39
C LEU A 459 -15.66 -2.21 -30.72
N ASN A 460 -15.08 -1.13 -31.25
CA ASN A 460 -15.18 0.17 -30.60
C ASN A 460 -16.58 0.78 -30.65
N GLU A 461 -17.41 0.36 -31.60
CA GLU A 461 -18.83 0.71 -31.69
C GLU A 461 -19.69 0.00 -30.64
N LYS A 462 -19.37 -1.26 -30.30
CA LYS A 462 -20.30 -2.14 -29.54
C LYS A 462 -19.74 -2.70 -28.22
N VAL A 463 -18.52 -2.36 -27.82
CA VAL A 463 -17.91 -2.82 -26.55
C VAL A 463 -18.68 -2.33 -25.32
N GLY A 464 -19.37 -1.19 -25.41
CA GLY A 464 -20.20 -0.64 -24.34
C GLY A 464 -19.42 -0.16 -23.11
N GLY A 465 -20.08 -0.20 -21.96
CA GLY A 465 -19.58 0.22 -20.66
C GLY A 465 -20.34 -0.45 -19.52
N VAL A 466 -20.20 0.10 -18.32
CA VAL A 466 -20.91 -0.34 -17.12
C VAL A 466 -21.61 0.80 -16.37
N ASP A 467 -22.73 0.48 -15.70
CA ASP A 467 -23.42 1.40 -14.79
C ASP A 467 -22.79 1.43 -13.38
N ILE A 468 -23.41 2.14 -12.44
CA ILE A 468 -22.91 2.28 -11.05
C ILE A 468 -22.88 0.95 -10.27
N ASP A 469 -23.64 -0.04 -10.73
CA ASP A 469 -23.72 -1.39 -10.17
C ASP A 469 -22.87 -2.40 -10.98
N ALA A 470 -22.03 -1.92 -11.89
CA ALA A 470 -21.19 -2.69 -12.80
C ALA A 470 -21.97 -3.58 -13.79
N ASN A 471 -23.25 -3.30 -14.03
CA ASN A 471 -24.01 -3.97 -15.09
C ASN A 471 -23.59 -3.44 -16.45
N PHE A 472 -23.53 -4.32 -17.46
CA PHE A 472 -23.29 -3.91 -18.84
C PHE A 472 -24.35 -2.92 -19.33
N ILE A 473 -23.89 -1.85 -19.98
CA ILE A 473 -24.72 -0.91 -20.72
C ILE A 473 -24.15 -0.72 -22.14
N PRO A 474 -25.00 -0.51 -23.17
CA PRO A 474 -24.51 -0.33 -24.54
C PRO A 474 -23.67 0.93 -24.76
N SER A 475 -23.85 1.95 -23.92
CA SER A 475 -23.06 3.19 -23.97
C SER A 475 -21.78 3.07 -23.16
N ARG A 476 -20.74 3.81 -23.55
CA ARG A 476 -19.52 3.97 -22.75
C ARG A 476 -19.82 4.61 -21.39
N THR A 477 -19.02 4.28 -20.39
CA THR A 477 -19.10 4.86 -19.04
C THR A 477 -18.30 6.13 -18.98
N VAL A 478 -18.91 7.16 -18.40
CA VAL A 478 -18.29 8.47 -18.17
C VAL A 478 -18.01 8.61 -16.67
N ALA A 479 -16.74 8.86 -16.31
CA ALA A 479 -16.37 9.05 -14.90
C ALA A 479 -16.96 10.33 -14.31
N SER A 480 -17.21 10.32 -13.00
CA SER A 480 -17.60 11.51 -12.25
C SER A 480 -16.42 12.52 -12.18
N PRO A 481 -16.58 13.76 -12.70
CA PRO A 481 -15.49 14.75 -12.71
C PRO A 481 -14.93 15.08 -11.32
N ILE A 482 -15.81 15.19 -10.31
CA ILE A 482 -15.38 15.46 -8.94
C ILE A 482 -14.65 14.26 -8.32
N ALA A 483 -15.00 13.04 -8.72
CA ALA A 483 -14.28 11.85 -8.29
C ALA A 483 -12.89 11.77 -8.92
N LEU A 484 -12.74 12.17 -10.20
CA LEU A 484 -11.43 12.23 -10.87
C LEU A 484 -10.47 13.20 -10.16
N GLU A 485 -10.94 14.41 -9.85
CA GLU A 485 -10.14 15.40 -9.08
C GLU A 485 -9.69 14.82 -7.75
N ARG A 486 -10.61 14.23 -6.98
CA ARG A 486 -10.33 13.64 -5.67
C ARG A 486 -9.43 12.42 -5.77
N LEU A 487 -9.62 11.57 -6.77
CA LEU A 487 -8.80 10.39 -7.04
C LEU A 487 -7.31 10.77 -7.18
N HIS A 488 -7.02 11.78 -8.00
CA HIS A 488 -5.65 12.24 -8.23
C HIS A 488 -5.10 13.00 -7.02
N ARG A 489 -5.88 13.94 -6.46
CA ARG A 489 -5.50 14.70 -5.27
C ARG A 489 -5.13 13.80 -4.09
N SER A 490 -5.90 12.74 -3.87
CA SER A 490 -5.68 11.76 -2.80
C SER A 490 -4.57 10.74 -3.08
N GLY A 491 -3.96 10.76 -4.27
CA GLY A 491 -2.96 9.76 -4.68
C GLY A 491 -3.54 8.34 -4.77
N LEU A 492 -4.86 8.21 -5.02
CA LEU A 492 -5.52 6.91 -5.16
C LEU A 492 -5.16 6.22 -6.49
N ILE A 493 -4.83 7.00 -7.51
CA ILE A 493 -3.90 6.57 -8.56
C ILE A 493 -2.51 7.01 -8.14
N ASN A 494 -1.57 6.07 -8.11
CA ASN A 494 -0.21 6.36 -7.66
C ASN A 494 0.53 7.18 -8.73
N ASP A 495 0.85 8.43 -8.43
CA ASP A 495 1.56 9.33 -9.33
C ASP A 495 3.08 9.40 -9.06
N PHE A 496 3.54 8.70 -8.02
CA PHE A 496 4.95 8.57 -7.61
C PHE A 496 5.63 9.88 -7.20
N SER A 497 4.86 10.94 -6.99
CA SER A 497 5.36 12.30 -6.82
C SER A 497 6.06 12.60 -5.51
N HIS A 498 5.95 11.73 -4.50
CA HIS A 498 6.57 11.89 -3.18
C HIS A 498 7.38 10.65 -2.76
N LEU A 499 8.01 9.97 -3.72
CA LEU A 499 8.80 8.75 -3.50
C LEU A 499 10.32 8.94 -3.65
N ASP A 500 10.81 10.14 -3.93
CA ASP A 500 12.22 10.45 -4.11
C ASP A 500 13.08 10.21 -2.85
N GLU A 501 12.46 10.31 -1.67
CA GLU A 501 13.08 10.02 -0.37
C GLU A 501 12.97 8.54 0.06
N VAL A 502 12.51 7.64 -0.81
CA VAL A 502 12.27 6.22 -0.50
C VAL A 502 13.16 5.32 -1.34
N ALA A 503 13.87 4.39 -0.70
CA ALA A 503 14.61 3.32 -1.40
C ALA A 503 13.63 2.23 -1.89
N ILE A 504 13.62 1.95 -3.19
CA ILE A 504 12.70 0.99 -3.81
C ILE A 504 13.52 -0.16 -4.39
N LEU A 505 13.27 -1.38 -3.91
CA LEU A 505 13.77 -2.60 -4.53
C LEU A 505 12.56 -3.39 -5.04
N ASP A 506 12.25 -3.23 -6.33
CA ASP A 506 11.14 -3.94 -6.99
C ASP A 506 11.64 -5.33 -7.40
N LEU A 507 11.11 -6.36 -6.75
CA LEU A 507 11.47 -7.76 -6.96
C LEU A 507 10.33 -8.46 -7.67
N ARG A 508 10.58 -9.22 -8.73
CA ARG A 508 9.51 -10.05 -9.32
C ARG A 508 9.99 -11.41 -9.77
N CYS A 509 9.08 -12.37 -9.69
CA CYS A 509 9.18 -13.58 -10.49
C CYS A 509 8.86 -13.21 -11.95
N PRO A 510 9.60 -13.71 -12.95
CA PRO A 510 9.18 -13.56 -14.34
C PRO A 510 7.75 -14.05 -14.51
N GLU A 511 6.89 -13.27 -15.20
CA GLU A 511 5.46 -13.65 -15.35
C GLU A 511 5.26 -15.03 -15.98
N GLN A 512 6.22 -15.49 -16.79
CA GLN A 512 6.22 -16.82 -17.40
C GLN A 512 6.46 -17.95 -16.37
N GLU A 513 7.01 -17.63 -15.20
CA GLU A 513 7.32 -18.56 -14.11
C GLU A 513 6.42 -18.37 -12.88
N ASP A 514 5.64 -17.27 -12.83
CA ASP A 514 4.78 -16.93 -11.69
C ASP A 514 3.48 -17.76 -11.76
N PRO A 515 3.17 -18.56 -10.71
CA PRO A 515 1.91 -19.30 -10.68
C PRO A 515 0.68 -18.39 -10.57
N ILE A 516 0.84 -17.12 -10.18
CA ILE A 516 -0.23 -16.13 -10.10
C ILE A 516 -0.28 -15.34 -11.40
N ARG A 517 -1.22 -15.74 -12.28
CA ARG A 517 -1.33 -15.28 -13.67
C ARG A 517 -1.58 -13.77 -13.85
N SER A 518 -2.02 -13.07 -12.81
CA SER A 518 -2.24 -11.60 -12.84
C SER A 518 -0.98 -10.75 -12.65
N HIS A 519 0.17 -11.34 -12.32
CA HIS A 519 1.41 -10.59 -12.08
C HIS A 519 2.16 -10.25 -13.36
N THR A 520 1.56 -9.39 -14.18
CA THR A 520 2.16 -8.96 -15.45
C THR A 520 3.35 -8.02 -15.27
N GLN A 521 4.39 -8.19 -16.09
CA GLN A 521 5.69 -7.53 -15.93
C GLN A 521 5.65 -6.02 -16.17
N PHE A 522 4.69 -5.52 -16.96
CA PHE A 522 4.66 -4.10 -17.32
C PHE A 522 4.48 -3.16 -16.12
N HIS A 523 3.95 -3.64 -14.99
CA HIS A 523 3.78 -2.84 -13.77
C HIS A 523 5.09 -2.26 -13.21
N THR A 524 6.19 -3.02 -13.26
CA THR A 524 7.52 -2.52 -12.90
C THR A 524 7.90 -1.29 -13.73
N TRP A 525 7.56 -1.32 -15.03
CA TRP A 525 7.83 -0.24 -15.96
C TRP A 525 6.87 0.93 -15.83
N VAL A 526 5.62 0.70 -15.39
CA VAL A 526 4.69 1.77 -15.01
C VAL A 526 5.26 2.54 -13.82
N SER A 527 5.75 1.86 -12.79
CA SER A 527 6.42 2.50 -11.65
C SER A 527 7.67 3.27 -12.07
N ARG A 528 8.54 2.67 -12.90
CA ARG A 528 9.72 3.34 -13.47
C ARG A 528 9.36 4.61 -14.25
N THR A 529 8.28 4.54 -15.04
CA THR A 529 7.75 5.68 -15.80
C THR A 529 7.22 6.77 -14.88
N GLY A 530 6.47 6.41 -13.84
CA GLY A 530 5.95 7.35 -12.83
C GLY A 530 7.07 8.10 -12.10
N LEU A 531 8.08 7.37 -11.61
CA LEU A 531 9.25 7.95 -10.94
C LEU A 531 10.00 8.93 -11.86
N THR A 532 10.33 8.49 -13.08
CA THR A 532 11.06 9.33 -14.04
C THR A 532 10.30 10.61 -14.39
N ARG A 533 8.97 10.52 -14.55
CA ARG A 533 8.13 11.68 -14.87
C ARG A 533 8.01 12.67 -13.70
N SER A 534 7.89 12.16 -12.49
CA SER A 534 7.65 13.00 -11.30
C SER A 534 8.93 13.59 -10.72
N GLN A 535 10.04 12.83 -10.75
CA GLN A 535 11.30 13.18 -10.10
C GLN A 535 12.39 13.61 -11.09
N GLY A 536 12.19 13.35 -12.40
CA GLY A 536 13.21 13.54 -13.43
C GLY A 536 14.25 12.42 -13.49
N HIS A 537 14.20 11.45 -12.58
CA HIS A 537 15.07 10.29 -12.49
C HIS A 537 14.34 9.11 -11.83
N ALA A 538 14.98 7.95 -11.76
CA ALA A 538 14.48 6.82 -10.98
C ALA A 538 15.62 6.06 -10.27
N GLU A 539 16.69 6.77 -9.91
CA GLU A 539 17.90 6.18 -9.31
C GLU A 539 17.64 5.57 -7.92
N ASN A 540 16.54 5.98 -7.26
CA ASN A 540 15.98 5.40 -6.05
C ASN A 540 15.21 4.07 -6.26
N GLN A 541 15.10 3.58 -7.50
CA GLN A 541 14.52 2.27 -7.82
C GLN A 541 15.57 1.32 -8.40
N ALA A 542 15.68 0.15 -7.77
CA ALA A 542 16.37 -1.03 -8.28
C ALA A 542 15.36 -2.09 -8.74
N ILE A 543 15.58 -2.68 -9.93
CA ILE A 543 14.71 -3.72 -10.49
C ILE A 543 15.41 -5.08 -10.45
N TRP A 544 14.83 -6.02 -9.71
CA TRP A 544 15.25 -7.42 -9.65
C TRP A 544 14.21 -8.32 -10.33
N MET A 545 14.47 -8.69 -11.57
CA MET A 545 13.81 -9.84 -12.18
C MET A 545 14.51 -11.10 -11.68
N CYS A 546 13.78 -11.93 -10.94
CA CYS A 546 14.36 -13.04 -10.18
C CYS A 546 13.76 -14.38 -10.60
N PRO A 547 14.34 -15.07 -11.60
CA PRO A 547 13.95 -16.42 -11.97
C PRO A 547 14.07 -17.39 -10.78
N GLY A 548 13.11 -18.30 -10.63
CA GLY A 548 13.05 -19.24 -9.51
C GLY A 548 12.58 -18.65 -8.17
N PHE A 549 12.49 -17.32 -8.01
CA PHE A 549 11.80 -16.70 -6.88
C PHE A 549 10.29 -16.95 -6.99
N LYS A 550 9.64 -17.24 -5.85
CA LYS A 550 8.17 -17.37 -5.78
C LYS A 550 7.60 -16.22 -4.98
N THR A 551 6.72 -15.45 -5.62
CA THR A 551 6.07 -14.26 -5.10
C THR A 551 5.44 -14.44 -3.71
N VAL A 552 4.96 -15.65 -3.40
CA VAL A 552 4.27 -16.02 -2.16
C VAL A 552 5.20 -16.49 -1.02
N GLN A 553 6.53 -16.41 -1.17
CA GLN A 553 7.49 -16.84 -0.15
C GLN A 553 8.10 -15.68 0.68
N GLY A 554 7.71 -14.43 0.40
CA GLY A 554 8.38 -13.25 0.94
C GLY A 554 9.71 -12.98 0.23
N PRO A 555 10.39 -11.85 0.47
CA PRO A 555 11.60 -11.50 -0.28
C PRO A 555 12.73 -12.51 0.00
N PRO A 556 13.58 -12.83 -1.00
CA PRO A 556 14.80 -13.56 -0.73
C PRO A 556 15.67 -12.85 0.32
N GLU A 557 16.38 -13.61 1.16
CA GLU A 557 17.19 -13.04 2.22
C GLU A 557 18.27 -12.08 1.70
N ALA A 558 18.84 -12.36 0.52
CA ALA A 558 19.81 -11.47 -0.12
C ALA A 558 19.21 -10.08 -0.44
N ALA A 559 17.94 -10.03 -0.88
CA ALA A 559 17.24 -8.78 -1.14
C ALA A 559 17.00 -8.00 0.17
N PHE A 560 16.57 -8.68 1.22
CA PHE A 560 16.41 -8.09 2.56
C PHE A 560 17.71 -7.44 3.05
N VAL A 561 18.83 -8.16 2.94
CA VAL A 561 20.16 -7.67 3.37
C VAL A 561 20.62 -6.47 2.53
N LEU A 562 20.35 -6.46 1.22
CA LEU A 562 20.69 -5.34 0.35
C LEU A 562 19.86 -4.09 0.66
N MET A 563 18.56 -4.24 0.93
CA MET A 563 17.70 -3.14 1.38
C MET A 563 18.18 -2.59 2.72
N ASP A 564 18.50 -3.45 3.69
CA ASP A 564 19.06 -3.04 4.98
C ASP A 564 20.39 -2.29 4.83
N SER A 565 21.28 -2.79 3.98
CA SER A 565 22.57 -2.15 3.69
C SER A 565 22.41 -0.77 3.07
N TRP A 566 21.46 -0.62 2.14
CA TRP A 566 21.12 0.66 1.53
C TRP A 566 20.66 1.67 2.59
N LEU A 567 19.63 1.34 3.38
CA LEU A 567 19.07 2.23 4.39
C LEU A 567 20.05 2.51 5.53
N SER A 568 20.86 1.52 5.92
CA SER A 568 21.93 1.71 6.90
C SER A 568 22.97 2.71 6.42
N SER A 569 23.30 2.71 5.12
CA SER A 569 24.25 3.66 4.53
C SER A 569 23.65 5.07 4.47
N VAL A 570 22.38 5.20 4.10
CA VAL A 570 21.62 6.46 4.14
C VAL A 570 21.58 7.04 5.57
N TYR A 571 21.26 6.21 6.55
CA TYR A 571 21.19 6.61 7.97
C TYR A 571 22.56 7.07 8.52
N LYS A 572 23.65 6.43 8.08
CA LYS A 572 25.02 6.79 8.49
C LYS A 572 25.57 8.02 7.74
N ASP A 573 24.96 8.41 6.63
CA ASP A 573 25.37 9.58 5.86
C ASP A 573 25.02 10.88 6.61
N SER A 574 26.02 11.43 7.29
CA SER A 574 25.93 12.67 8.07
C SER A 574 26.14 13.94 7.25
N THR A 575 26.22 13.86 5.92
CA THR A 575 26.34 15.05 5.07
C THR A 575 25.05 15.89 5.10
N ASP A 576 25.14 17.17 4.77
CA ASP A 576 23.99 18.09 4.75
C ASP A 576 23.21 18.09 3.41
N ILE A 577 23.44 17.09 2.54
CA ILE A 577 22.70 16.97 1.28
C ILE A 577 21.26 16.50 1.53
N ALA A 578 20.36 16.75 0.58
CA ALA A 578 18.96 16.37 0.68
C ALA A 578 18.78 14.85 0.83
N LEU A 579 17.74 14.40 1.54
CA LEU A 579 17.49 12.97 1.77
C LEU A 579 17.35 12.19 0.46
N ALA A 580 16.62 12.73 -0.52
CA ALA A 580 16.52 12.14 -1.86
C ALA A 580 17.90 11.94 -2.53
N GLU A 581 18.85 12.85 -2.32
CA GLU A 581 20.22 12.69 -2.83
C GLU A 581 20.99 11.63 -2.03
N LYS A 582 20.82 11.56 -0.71
CA LYS A 582 21.40 10.49 0.11
C LYS A 582 20.90 9.12 -0.32
N ILE A 583 19.61 8.96 -0.60
CA ILE A 583 19.02 7.71 -1.08
C ILE A 583 19.75 7.26 -2.35
N ARG A 584 19.87 8.12 -3.35
CA ARG A 584 20.53 7.78 -4.62
C ARG A 584 22.01 7.47 -4.45
N LYS A 585 22.74 8.34 -3.75
CA LYS A 585 24.19 8.21 -3.53
C LYS A 585 24.56 6.95 -2.75
N ASN A 586 23.73 6.55 -1.79
CA ASN A 586 23.99 5.41 -0.91
C ASN A 586 23.38 4.09 -1.40
N ARG A 587 22.83 4.04 -2.63
CA ARG A 587 22.44 2.79 -3.28
C ARG A 587 23.66 1.86 -3.36
N PRO A 588 23.58 0.60 -2.87
CA PRO A 588 24.70 -0.32 -2.96
C PRO A 588 25.16 -0.49 -4.41
N SER A 589 26.47 -0.37 -4.68
CA SER A 589 27.01 -0.40 -6.05
C SER A 589 26.73 -1.72 -6.78
N LYS A 590 26.60 -2.82 -6.05
CA LYS A 590 26.20 -4.12 -6.60
C LYS A 590 24.72 -4.16 -6.97
N LEU A 591 23.87 -3.36 -6.34
CA LEU A 591 22.42 -3.38 -6.56
C LEU A 591 22.07 -2.69 -7.88
N THR A 592 22.18 -3.41 -8.99
CA THR A 592 21.84 -2.95 -10.34
C THR A 592 20.51 -3.52 -10.83
N ASP A 593 19.92 -2.86 -11.82
CA ASP A 593 18.74 -3.37 -12.50
C ASP A 593 19.12 -4.57 -13.39
N GLY A 594 18.31 -5.63 -13.40
CA GLY A 594 18.52 -6.77 -14.30
C GLY A 594 18.03 -8.10 -13.75
N LEU A 595 18.70 -9.18 -14.17
CA LEU A 595 18.45 -10.55 -13.76
C LEU A 595 19.28 -10.94 -12.54
N TRP A 596 18.61 -11.54 -11.56
CA TRP A 596 19.19 -11.93 -10.29
C TRP A 596 18.73 -13.30 -9.85
N THR A 597 19.61 -14.09 -9.26
CA THR A 597 19.23 -15.33 -8.58
C THR A 597 18.73 -15.04 -7.15
N PRO A 598 17.95 -15.95 -6.53
CA PRO A 598 17.44 -15.74 -5.17
C PRO A 598 18.52 -15.54 -4.09
N ASP A 599 19.73 -16.08 -4.29
CA ASP A 599 20.89 -15.88 -3.40
C ASP A 599 21.58 -14.51 -3.60
N GLY A 600 21.10 -13.68 -4.53
CA GLY A 600 21.61 -12.34 -4.78
C GLY A 600 22.82 -12.28 -5.70
N THR A 601 22.97 -13.24 -6.61
CA THR A 601 23.99 -13.19 -7.66
C THR A 601 23.40 -12.51 -8.92
N PRO A 602 24.05 -11.45 -9.45
CA PRO A 602 23.63 -10.86 -10.72
C PRO A 602 24.01 -11.81 -11.86
N ILE A 603 23.06 -12.12 -12.74
CA ILE A 603 23.25 -13.04 -13.88
C ILE A 603 22.96 -12.39 -15.24
N GLY A 604 22.52 -11.13 -15.25
CA GLY A 604 22.29 -10.35 -16.46
C GLY A 604 21.88 -8.93 -16.13
N ASP A 605 22.13 -8.00 -17.04
CA ASP A 605 21.66 -6.62 -16.94
C ASP A 605 20.24 -6.48 -17.51
N LEU A 606 19.77 -5.24 -17.68
CA LEU A 606 18.47 -4.94 -18.27
C LEU A 606 18.33 -5.41 -19.73
N GLU A 607 19.40 -5.42 -20.52
CA GLU A 607 19.35 -5.86 -21.92
C GLU A 607 19.15 -7.37 -21.99
N VAL A 608 19.92 -8.12 -21.19
CA VAL A 608 19.75 -9.56 -21.04
C VAL A 608 18.35 -9.89 -20.48
N MET A 609 17.89 -9.13 -19.48
CA MET A 609 16.56 -9.29 -18.91
C MET A 609 15.44 -9.15 -19.96
N ASN A 610 15.45 -8.05 -20.72
CA ASN A 610 14.41 -7.75 -21.71
C ASN A 610 14.42 -8.71 -22.90
N SER A 611 15.59 -9.27 -23.26
CA SER A 611 15.69 -10.29 -24.31
C SER A 611 15.30 -11.69 -23.83
N THR A 612 15.48 -11.99 -22.54
CA THR A 612 15.14 -13.30 -21.95
C THR A 612 13.66 -13.40 -21.60
N TYR A 613 13.09 -12.34 -21.02
CA TYR A 613 11.71 -12.31 -20.57
C TYR A 613 10.93 -11.19 -21.27
N PRO A 614 10.14 -11.54 -22.30
CA PRO A 614 9.25 -10.59 -22.95
C PRO A 614 8.25 -10.00 -21.95
N VAL A 615 7.94 -8.73 -22.12
CA VAL A 615 6.95 -8.01 -21.32
C VAL A 615 5.64 -7.98 -22.09
N TYR A 616 4.58 -8.53 -21.49
CA TYR A 616 3.22 -8.39 -21.99
C TYR A 616 2.47 -7.26 -21.29
N GLY A 617 1.40 -6.79 -21.92
CA GLY A 617 0.57 -5.69 -21.45
C GLY A 617 -0.81 -6.17 -21.01
N ASP A 618 -1.79 -5.31 -21.25
CA ASP A 618 -3.22 -5.49 -21.03
C ASP A 618 -4.03 -4.72 -22.13
N PRO A 619 -5.37 -4.75 -22.12
CA PRO A 619 -6.17 -4.09 -23.14
C PRO A 619 -5.94 -2.58 -23.24
N ARG A 620 -5.59 -1.94 -22.11
CA ARG A 620 -5.37 -0.50 -22.03
C ARG A 620 -3.99 -0.12 -22.56
N THR A 621 -2.96 -0.93 -22.35
CA THR A 621 -1.67 -0.76 -23.04
C THR A 621 -1.83 -0.89 -24.55
N VAL A 622 -2.64 -1.84 -25.04
CA VAL A 622 -2.92 -2.01 -26.47
C VAL A 622 -3.68 -0.80 -27.02
N ALA A 623 -4.66 -0.28 -26.29
CA ALA A 623 -5.39 0.93 -26.66
C ALA A 623 -4.52 2.20 -26.65
N ALA A 624 -3.43 2.19 -25.88
CA ALA A 624 -2.48 3.29 -25.74
C ALA A 624 -1.19 3.11 -26.55
N CYS A 625 -1.12 2.10 -27.44
CA CYS A 625 0.09 1.80 -28.22
C CYS A 625 1.34 1.64 -27.33
N ASN A 626 1.18 0.91 -26.22
CA ASN A 626 2.18 0.64 -25.19
C ASN A 626 2.70 1.88 -24.45
N ASN A 627 1.99 3.01 -24.53
CA ASN A 627 2.30 4.19 -23.72
C ASN A 627 1.90 3.97 -22.26
N LEU A 628 2.88 3.63 -21.42
CA LEU A 628 2.68 3.34 -20.00
C LEU A 628 2.12 4.52 -19.19
N LYS A 629 2.17 5.75 -19.71
CA LYS A 629 1.49 6.90 -19.10
C LYS A 629 -0.02 6.68 -18.95
N ALA A 630 -0.63 5.87 -19.81
CA ALA A 630 -2.05 5.53 -19.76
C ALA A 630 -2.46 4.87 -18.43
N MET A 631 -1.54 4.17 -17.76
CA MET A 631 -1.80 3.53 -16.47
C MET A 631 -1.90 4.52 -15.30
N LEU A 632 -1.52 5.77 -15.53
CA LEU A 632 -1.58 6.85 -14.55
C LEU A 632 -2.78 7.79 -14.82
N ILE A 633 -3.64 7.45 -15.77
CA ILE A 633 -4.74 8.28 -16.27
C ILE A 633 -6.05 7.52 -16.11
N ALA A 634 -6.94 8.01 -15.24
CA ALA A 634 -8.28 7.45 -15.10
C ALA A 634 -9.19 7.79 -16.30
N LYS A 635 -9.19 9.07 -16.70
CA LYS A 635 -9.91 9.60 -17.86
C LYS A 635 -8.96 10.43 -18.72
N PRO A 636 -8.68 10.05 -19.96
CA PRO A 636 -7.82 10.84 -20.85
C PRO A 636 -8.53 12.12 -21.30
N GLN A 637 -7.74 13.13 -21.66
CA GLN A 637 -8.25 14.20 -22.51
C GLN A 637 -8.55 13.62 -23.90
N LEU A 638 -9.48 14.22 -24.63
CA LEU A 638 -9.82 13.77 -25.98
C LEU A 638 -9.21 14.70 -27.03
N LYS A 639 -8.71 14.10 -28.11
CA LYS A 639 -8.27 14.80 -29.32
C LYS A 639 -9.11 14.36 -30.52
N PRO A 640 -9.31 15.23 -31.53
CA PRO A 640 -9.96 14.84 -32.78
C PRO A 640 -9.26 13.65 -33.43
N ILE A 641 -10.02 12.82 -34.15
CA ILE A 641 -9.44 11.76 -34.98
C ILE A 641 -8.53 12.39 -36.03
N ASN A 642 -7.28 11.96 -36.04
CA ASN A 642 -6.30 12.35 -37.04
C ASN A 642 -5.86 11.11 -37.83
N PRO A 643 -6.09 11.05 -39.15
CA PRO A 643 -5.63 9.92 -39.98
C PRO A 643 -4.13 9.61 -39.84
N ALA A 644 -3.30 10.60 -39.50
CA ALA A 644 -1.87 10.40 -39.26
C ALA A 644 -1.55 9.53 -38.02
N ASP A 645 -2.50 9.37 -37.09
CA ASP A 645 -2.34 8.49 -35.92
C ASP A 645 -2.50 7.01 -36.29
N TYR A 646 -2.95 6.70 -37.52
CA TYR A 646 -3.22 5.33 -38.00
C TYR A 646 -2.23 4.91 -39.10
N ILE A 647 -0.94 5.06 -38.82
CA ILE A 647 0.14 4.77 -39.77
C ILE A 647 0.01 3.34 -40.30
N GLY A 648 0.06 3.18 -41.63
CA GLY A 648 -0.07 1.88 -42.30
C GLY A 648 -1.52 1.43 -42.55
N ILE A 649 -2.51 2.12 -42.01
CA ILE A 649 -3.93 1.82 -42.20
C ILE A 649 -4.55 2.80 -43.19
N THR A 650 -5.26 2.26 -44.19
CA THR A 650 -6.04 3.07 -45.13
C THR A 650 -7.52 2.82 -44.87
N PHE A 651 -8.20 3.81 -44.31
CA PHE A 651 -9.65 3.81 -44.19
C PHE A 651 -10.29 4.27 -45.50
N SER A 652 -11.34 3.58 -45.94
CA SER A 652 -12.30 4.13 -46.90
C SER A 652 -13.05 5.32 -46.30
N GLU A 653 -13.70 6.12 -47.14
CA GLU A 653 -14.50 7.26 -46.68
C GLU A 653 -15.61 6.83 -45.70
N VAL A 654 -16.26 5.70 -45.96
CA VAL A 654 -17.31 5.14 -45.11
C VAL A 654 -16.75 4.68 -43.76
N GLU A 655 -15.59 4.02 -43.75
CA GLU A 655 -14.94 3.58 -42.51
C GLU A 655 -14.47 4.77 -41.66
N LEU A 656 -13.94 5.83 -42.29
CA LEU A 656 -13.56 7.04 -41.58
C LEU A 656 -14.79 7.77 -41.01
N GLN A 657 -15.91 7.83 -41.74
CA GLN A 657 -17.18 8.36 -41.23
C GLN A 657 -17.71 7.53 -40.06
N ARG A 658 -17.61 6.19 -40.14
CA ARG A 658 -17.98 5.28 -39.03
C ARG A 658 -17.10 5.54 -37.81
N LEU A 659 -15.78 5.66 -37.99
CA LEU A 659 -14.85 5.98 -36.90
C LEU A 659 -15.18 7.30 -36.20
N ASN A 660 -15.49 8.36 -36.96
CA ASN A 660 -15.93 9.64 -36.41
C ASN A 660 -17.28 9.54 -35.68
N SER A 661 -18.17 8.66 -36.13
CA SER A 661 -19.47 8.43 -35.49
C SER A 661 -19.33 7.63 -34.19
N ILE A 662 -18.37 6.72 -34.11
CA ILE A 662 -18.03 5.96 -32.90
C ILE A 662 -17.45 6.89 -31.82
N PHE A 663 -16.63 7.86 -32.24
CA PHE A 663 -15.94 8.80 -31.34
C PHE A 663 -16.32 10.26 -31.64
N PRO A 664 -17.57 10.68 -31.39
CA PRO A 664 -18.03 12.01 -31.75
C PRO A 664 -17.31 13.13 -31.00
N ASN A 665 -16.78 12.84 -29.80
CA ASN A 665 -16.01 13.76 -28.97
C ASN A 665 -14.49 13.63 -29.16
N GLY A 666 -14.05 12.72 -30.04
CA GLY A 666 -12.63 12.38 -30.24
C GLY A 666 -12.16 11.15 -29.47
N VAL A 667 -10.86 10.88 -29.59
CA VAL A 667 -10.17 9.70 -29.04
C VAL A 667 -9.16 10.11 -27.98
N ALA A 668 -8.78 9.18 -27.11
CA ALA A 668 -7.84 9.42 -26.02
C ALA A 668 -6.52 10.05 -26.47
N ASP A 669 -6.13 11.16 -25.83
CA ASP A 669 -4.83 11.80 -25.95
C ASP A 669 -3.94 11.42 -24.76
N TRP A 670 -3.19 10.33 -24.92
CA TRP A 670 -2.29 9.79 -23.90
C TRP A 670 -1.04 10.66 -23.65
N GLU A 671 -0.80 11.68 -24.47
CA GLU A 671 0.30 12.64 -24.26
C GLU A 671 -0.07 13.79 -23.32
N LYS A 672 -1.37 13.96 -23.02
CA LYS A 672 -1.86 14.96 -22.08
C LYS A 672 -2.08 14.37 -20.69
N PRO A 673 -1.98 15.18 -19.62
CA PRO A 673 -2.53 14.80 -18.33
C PRO A 673 -4.02 14.48 -18.45
N GLY A 674 -4.50 13.52 -17.66
CA GLY A 674 -5.91 13.15 -17.59
C GLY A 674 -6.81 14.30 -17.11
N VAL A 675 -8.11 14.14 -17.32
CA VAL A 675 -9.14 15.06 -16.79
C VAL A 675 -9.09 15.05 -15.27
N GLY A 676 -8.93 16.22 -14.66
CA GLY A 676 -8.80 16.36 -13.20
C GLY A 676 -7.47 15.86 -12.63
N GLN A 677 -6.51 15.47 -13.48
CA GLN A 677 -5.20 15.02 -13.02
C GLN A 677 -4.39 16.18 -12.45
N THR A 678 -4.09 16.08 -11.16
CA THR A 678 -3.14 16.94 -10.45
C THR A 678 -2.05 16.08 -9.83
N GLN A 679 -0.95 16.71 -9.40
CA GLN A 679 -0.06 16.08 -8.43
C GLN A 679 -0.86 15.78 -7.15
N SER A 680 -0.62 14.62 -6.57
CA SER A 680 -1.21 14.21 -5.29
C SER A 680 -0.69 15.10 -4.16
N VAL A 681 -1.53 15.30 -3.14
CA VAL A 681 -1.16 16.07 -1.95
C VAL A 681 -0.85 15.08 -0.82
N PRO A 682 0.36 15.11 -0.25
CA PRO A 682 0.72 14.21 0.82
C PRO A 682 0.07 14.66 2.14
N TRP A 683 -0.01 13.74 3.11
CA TRP A 683 -0.51 14.03 4.46
C TRP A 683 -1.91 14.67 4.50
N LEU A 684 -2.83 14.19 3.65
CA LEU A 684 -4.24 14.58 3.73
C LEU A 684 -4.96 13.92 4.90
N SER A 685 -5.79 14.70 5.58
CA SER A 685 -6.87 14.24 6.46
C SER A 685 -8.22 14.41 5.81
N TYR A 686 -9.04 13.37 5.93
CA TYR A 686 -10.42 13.29 5.46
C TYR A 686 -11.44 13.50 6.58
N GLU A 687 -10.99 13.95 7.76
CA GLU A 687 -11.87 14.45 8.82
C GLU A 687 -12.81 15.57 8.34
N PRO A 688 -12.37 16.55 7.52
CA PRO A 688 -13.27 17.57 6.96
C PRO A 688 -14.21 17.05 5.85
N GLY A 689 -13.97 15.82 5.36
CA GLY A 689 -14.73 15.17 4.30
C GLY A 689 -13.94 14.90 3.00
N PRO A 690 -14.66 14.49 1.93
CA PRO A 690 -14.08 14.08 0.65
C PRO A 690 -13.16 15.11 -0.01
N GLY A 691 -12.05 14.64 -0.58
CA GLY A 691 -10.97 15.46 -1.14
C GLY A 691 -9.91 15.90 -0.14
N GLY A 692 -10.22 15.89 1.16
CA GLY A 692 -9.28 16.08 2.27
C GLY A 692 -8.58 17.44 2.33
N LEU A 693 -8.02 17.74 3.49
CA LEU A 693 -7.14 18.88 3.73
C LEU A 693 -5.79 18.40 4.27
N PRO A 694 -4.67 19.03 3.91
CA PRO A 694 -3.38 18.73 4.55
C PRO A 694 -3.48 18.85 6.07
N ILE A 695 -2.84 17.93 6.78
CA ILE A 695 -2.70 18.02 8.23
C ILE A 695 -1.74 19.18 8.54
N GLU A 696 -2.15 20.06 9.46
CA GLU A 696 -1.37 21.21 9.93
C GLU A 696 -0.41 20.87 11.07
#